data_AF-A0A944QAI9-F1
#
_entry.id   AF-A0A944QAI9-F1
#
_cell.length_a   1.000
_cell.length_b   1.000
_cell.length_c   1.000
_cell.angle_alpha   90.00
_cell.angle_beta   90.00
_cell.angle_gamma   90.00
#
_symmetry.space_group_name_H-M   'P 1'
#
loop_
_entity.id
_entity.type
_entity.pdbx_description
1 polymer ?
#
loop_
_entity_poly.entity_id
_entity_poly.type
_entity_poly.pdbx_seq_one_letter_code
_entity_poly.pdbx_strand_id
1 'polypeptide(L)'
;MKRPLKVRRTARMLGLAAALALVAPAGGLPLPGSVGPATADTGQEVTITETVGANGFAHPGIGVSAANLRNARDMVKAGTEPWKSYYDAMAETPFAAKNFRSSNASSVLDQPASTAFNSQGIQSRLIRDAFGAYTQAILYTVTGDPVYRENGMRAIRIWSNMDPAKYAYYPDAHIHSGVPLYRLLAAAEIFRSTSVPDGYTAYDLRWNEQDTAKLSSNLIVPMTETFLHTNWRYLNQHGYPLTGAIAGYIFTENRERYNEAVEWYTVNASTTRPEQNGSTAALFPLISADNPLNPYGKSFVQHQEMGRDQAHAWDGVNILGALARFLTVQGTKIDPTAGTVSTAANAVSPYKFLDDRLLKGANAFTGYMLGYDTPWIDTTGGPGALSEAYRGRMFNPIDELYNVYKYDLGVDVEREAPYIAELHAKADGPKFYWGTGLYNSWESNPDYSPEYWLSLPAQVAGQKRPVATDAKIQLETRSSAMDDRSKVMTKDERTFVRVNAAEQGSTIAVRTLMYVSRTGFSPVGVQVRTNGPATLGIGKDPATRLEVPLPNTNNQWRYVTFDMDVEKLTGKSLGGENLAYFTVLGANGVTADFDYVNLEAKTQLTVPQFPADVTTPIIGVAGAELKRSLSATDAAGEVLAYTSAGLPIGASLHPETAQLKWKPTSRDVGKRIFQVTANDAATLATRPATVLIAADRQSAFNAALEGYDPNATYESASFAPFDTVRTEVRAAIATADDAGYLEQLVRLQQAVKALKLLTPKLGDDGSIDYRGLVTTNPTSVQPRNLVDANFNTTTGDLRAPFTMDFGQGFQVSAEAFGLQARYNFANRSQGANVYGSRDGRTWTLLTERETTNTTANGFAMETIPVRAEVAGQTFRYLKVQVDHPGVPTDPAYPGISSFGEFRVHGQRHEMANSVSSLSISTSNTDKGLAQNGDTVTLDIVATEPLSEVNAVVEGAAATATSTDGIRWTARAVLPSDVEFGRDVQFTLDYKTVSGKSGTTLTSTTDGSRLALWNSAIQRVPVVQGWVNASTWAWPGTGTSQQNGWRMFDRDIATATDTTSSNGWVTVKPTDGSRIMADLVRVYPRSTHVSRGNGTVIQGSNDGGVTWQTFMTISGMTGANWYTFSLPQRADYAQVRVLDEHGGNTNLAEVEFLHGPPRP
;
A
#
# COMPACT_ATOMS: atom_id res chain seq x y z
N MET A 1 -0.66 -30.86 5.27
CA MET A 1 -0.46 -30.67 6.72
C MET A 1 -0.23 -29.23 7.42
N LYS A 2 -0.60 -28.01 6.91
CA LYS A 2 -1.14 -26.69 7.39
C LYS A 2 -2.39 -27.02 8.19
N ARG A 3 -2.31 -27.50 9.38
CA ARG A 3 -3.40 -27.13 10.25
C ARG A 3 -2.67 -26.75 11.52
N PRO A 4 -3.21 -25.78 12.23
CA PRO A 4 -3.01 -24.38 11.89
C PRO A 4 -2.64 -23.57 13.15
N LEU A 5 -2.87 -22.26 13.08
CA LEU A 5 -3.39 -21.39 14.16
C LEU A 5 -2.45 -20.51 14.99
N LYS A 6 -2.77 -19.22 14.85
CA LYS A 6 -2.90 -18.16 15.88
C LYS A 6 -1.63 -17.59 16.52
N VAL A 7 -1.21 -16.48 15.92
CA VAL A 7 -0.36 -15.41 16.46
C VAL A 7 -1.22 -14.21 16.85
N ARG A 8 -0.94 -13.60 18.02
CA ARG A 8 -1.16 -12.16 18.25
C ARG A 8 0.18 -11.51 18.63
N ARG A 9 0.67 -10.73 17.67
CA ARG A 9 1.37 -9.43 17.76
C ARG A 9 2.63 -9.32 18.64
N THR A 10 3.80 -9.24 17.97
CA THR A 10 4.76 -8.12 18.08
C THR A 10 5.78 -8.19 16.93
N ALA A 11 5.94 -7.07 16.22
CA ALA A 11 6.61 -6.93 14.94
C ALA A 11 8.15 -6.81 15.06
N ARG A 12 8.87 -7.49 14.17
CA ARG A 12 10.24 -7.10 13.75
C ARG A 12 10.25 -7.04 12.22
N MET A 13 10.34 -5.82 11.71
CA MET A 13 10.44 -5.48 10.29
C MET A 13 11.87 -5.76 9.80
N LEU A 14 12.02 -6.68 8.86
CA LEU A 14 13.04 -6.56 7.82
C LEU A 14 12.29 -6.09 6.57
N GLY A 15 12.40 -4.79 6.26
CA GLY A 15 11.75 -4.18 5.10
C GLY A 15 12.59 -4.38 3.85
N LEU A 16 12.05 -5.11 2.87
CA LEU A 16 12.50 -5.04 1.49
C LEU A 16 11.30 -4.59 0.64
N ALA A 17 11.49 -3.47 -0.03
CA ALA A 17 10.47 -2.67 -0.69
C ALA A 17 9.57 -3.50 -1.62
N ALA A 18 8.29 -3.55 -1.28
CA ALA A 18 7.26 -3.38 -2.28
C ALA A 18 7.31 -1.89 -2.66
N ALA A 19 7.37 -1.58 -3.95
CA ALA A 19 7.00 -0.26 -4.44
C ALA A 19 5.47 -0.08 -4.30
N LEU A 20 4.97 -0.14 -3.07
CA LEU A 20 3.95 0.80 -2.68
C LEU A 20 4.62 2.16 -2.84
N ALA A 21 4.01 3.03 -3.65
CA ALA A 21 4.11 4.46 -3.41
C ALA A 21 3.40 4.77 -2.07
N LEU A 22 3.87 4.16 -0.98
CA LEU A 22 3.82 4.70 0.35
C LEU A 22 4.81 5.84 0.28
N VAL A 23 4.30 7.02 -0.08
CA VAL A 23 4.73 8.22 0.63
C VAL A 23 4.44 7.89 2.09
N ALA A 24 5.43 7.31 2.78
CA ALA A 24 5.36 7.24 4.22
C ALA A 24 5.11 8.69 4.66
N PRO A 25 4.07 8.98 5.46
CA PRO A 25 4.07 10.25 6.17
C PRO A 25 5.41 10.25 6.88
N ALA A 26 6.27 11.22 6.58
CA ALA A 26 7.41 11.49 7.43
C ALA A 26 6.78 11.64 8.82
N GLY A 27 6.93 10.61 9.66
CA GLY A 27 6.30 10.58 10.97
C GLY A 27 6.72 11.86 11.64
N GLY A 28 5.74 12.71 11.96
CA GLY A 28 5.98 14.00 12.55
C GLY A 28 6.91 13.82 13.73
N LEU A 29 8.19 14.14 13.54
CA LEU A 29 9.05 14.50 14.63
C LEU A 29 8.31 15.66 15.32
N PRO A 30 8.22 15.69 16.65
CA PRO A 30 7.66 16.85 17.33
C PRO A 30 8.43 18.06 16.82
N LEU A 31 7.69 19.02 16.24
CA LEU A 31 8.24 20.24 15.68
C LEU A 31 9.25 20.82 16.69
N PRO A 32 10.57 20.86 16.40
CA PRO A 32 11.41 21.81 17.10
C PRO A 32 10.81 23.18 16.80
N GLY A 33 10.65 24.00 17.85
CA GLY A 33 9.84 25.21 17.82
C GLY A 33 10.01 26.04 16.55
N SER A 34 8.89 26.54 16.05
CA SER A 34 8.79 27.41 14.86
C SER A 34 9.97 28.40 14.81
N VAL A 35 10.84 28.23 13.83
CA VAL A 35 11.83 29.26 13.48
C VAL A 35 11.04 30.35 12.77
N GLY A 36 11.05 31.58 13.30
CA GLY A 36 10.40 32.71 12.64
C GLY A 36 10.94 32.91 11.21
N PRO A 37 10.16 33.50 10.29
CA PRO A 37 10.58 33.67 8.90
C PRO A 37 11.92 34.41 8.85
N ALA A 38 12.86 33.90 8.03
CA ALA A 38 14.10 34.61 7.74
C ALA A 38 13.73 35.96 7.10
N THR A 39 13.90 37.05 7.84
CA THR A 39 13.61 38.39 7.35
C THR A 39 14.49 38.69 6.14
N ALA A 40 13.91 39.13 5.03
CA ALA A 40 14.57 39.32 3.74
C ALA A 40 15.71 40.37 3.71
N ASP A 41 15.97 41.05 4.83
CA ASP A 41 16.86 42.22 4.89
C ASP A 41 17.78 42.19 6.12
N THR A 42 18.83 41.37 6.09
CA THR A 42 19.83 41.28 7.18
C THR A 42 21.29 41.20 6.71
N GLY A 43 21.58 41.25 5.40
CA GLY A 43 22.93 41.03 4.85
C GLY A 43 23.30 41.94 3.67
N GLN A 44 24.56 41.87 3.23
CA GLN A 44 25.06 42.58 2.04
C GLN A 44 24.34 42.07 0.78
N GLU A 45 23.99 42.96 -0.15
CA GLU A 45 23.30 42.55 -1.39
C GLU A 45 24.18 41.60 -2.21
N VAL A 46 23.63 40.42 -2.52
CA VAL A 46 24.32 39.40 -3.32
C VAL A 46 24.26 39.76 -4.79
N THR A 47 25.44 39.94 -5.41
CA THR A 47 25.56 40.09 -6.86
C THR A 47 25.59 38.70 -7.51
N ILE A 48 24.81 38.50 -8.57
CA ILE A 48 24.79 37.25 -9.36
C ILE A 48 25.46 37.53 -10.71
N THR A 49 26.62 36.92 -10.94
CA THR A 49 27.40 37.03 -12.18
C THR A 49 27.03 35.89 -13.12
N GLU A 50 26.60 36.25 -14.32
CA GLU A 50 26.31 35.31 -15.40
C GLU A 50 27.55 35.14 -16.29
N THR A 51 27.88 33.90 -16.61
CA THR A 51 29.02 33.58 -17.49
C THR A 51 28.62 32.51 -18.49
N VAL A 52 29.22 32.54 -19.68
CA VAL A 52 29.11 31.46 -20.67
C VAL A 52 30.44 30.72 -20.70
N GLY A 53 30.40 29.42 -20.41
CA GLY A 53 31.56 28.53 -20.44
C GLY A 53 32.13 28.34 -21.85
N ALA A 54 33.33 27.80 -21.93
CA ALA A 54 34.05 27.62 -23.20
C ALA A 54 33.29 26.71 -24.18
N ASN A 55 32.47 25.79 -23.66
CA ASN A 55 31.64 24.89 -24.48
C ASN A 55 30.20 25.41 -24.63
N GLY A 56 29.97 26.69 -24.33
CA GLY A 56 28.73 27.43 -24.62
C GLY A 56 27.59 27.21 -23.64
N PHE A 57 27.84 26.67 -22.44
CA PHE A 57 26.81 26.57 -21.41
C PHE A 57 26.73 27.87 -20.60
N ALA A 58 25.51 28.29 -20.27
CA ALA A 58 25.27 29.42 -19.39
C ALA A 58 25.34 28.99 -17.91
N HIS A 59 25.97 29.81 -17.08
CA HIS A 59 26.15 29.58 -15.64
C HIS A 59 25.81 30.84 -14.82
N PRO A 60 25.00 30.73 -13.76
CA PRO A 60 24.21 29.56 -13.40
C PRO A 60 23.13 29.29 -14.47
N GLY A 61 22.84 28.02 -14.74
CA GLY A 61 21.92 27.64 -15.80
C GLY A 61 21.36 26.21 -15.71
N ILE A 62 21.51 25.53 -14.58
CA ILE A 62 20.85 24.26 -14.31
C ILE A 62 19.47 24.54 -13.71
N GLY A 63 18.44 24.48 -14.56
CA GLY A 63 17.01 24.63 -14.19
C GLY A 63 16.55 26.05 -13.87
N VAL A 64 17.44 26.94 -13.46
CA VAL A 64 17.18 28.37 -13.23
C VAL A 64 18.33 29.21 -13.79
N SER A 65 18.00 30.29 -14.50
CA SER A 65 18.99 31.25 -15.00
C SER A 65 19.35 32.31 -13.95
N ALA A 66 20.44 33.04 -14.17
CA ALA A 66 20.77 34.24 -13.38
C ALA A 66 19.63 35.28 -13.39
N ALA A 67 18.93 35.44 -14.52
CA ALA A 67 17.80 36.35 -14.62
C ALA A 67 16.60 35.88 -13.79
N ASN A 68 16.31 34.57 -13.76
CA ASN A 68 15.27 34.00 -12.90
C ASN A 68 15.58 34.26 -11.42
N LEU A 69 16.82 34.01 -11.00
CA LEU A 69 17.24 34.23 -9.62
C LEU A 69 17.14 35.71 -9.19
N ARG A 70 17.57 36.65 -10.06
CA ARG A 70 17.41 38.10 -9.83
C ARG A 70 15.94 38.47 -9.69
N ASN A 71 15.09 38.05 -10.64
CA ASN A 71 13.66 38.36 -10.60
C ASN A 71 12.98 37.78 -9.35
N ALA A 72 13.22 36.51 -9.02
CA ALA A 72 12.64 35.87 -7.84
C ALA A 72 13.08 36.58 -6.55
N ARG A 73 14.36 36.93 -6.41
CA ARG A 73 14.89 37.72 -5.30
C ARG A 73 14.17 39.06 -5.17
N ASP A 74 14.06 39.80 -6.27
CA ASP A 74 13.48 41.14 -6.26
C ASP A 74 11.97 41.08 -5.93
N MET A 75 11.24 40.09 -6.48
CA MET A 75 9.83 39.86 -6.17
C MET A 75 9.61 39.45 -4.70
N VAL A 76 10.46 38.59 -4.14
CA VAL A 76 10.40 38.21 -2.72
C VAL A 76 10.66 39.42 -1.83
N LYS A 77 11.70 40.21 -2.11
CA LYS A 77 12.02 41.43 -1.35
C LYS A 77 10.91 42.48 -1.43
N ALA A 78 10.23 42.57 -2.56
CA ALA A 78 9.07 43.44 -2.75
C ALA A 78 7.78 42.92 -2.09
N GLY A 79 7.76 41.68 -1.58
CA GLY A 79 6.56 41.05 -1.03
C GLY A 79 5.51 40.69 -2.10
N THR A 80 5.93 40.50 -3.35
CA THR A 80 5.04 40.23 -4.48
C THR A 80 4.58 38.78 -4.52
N GLU A 81 3.27 38.57 -4.60
CA GLU A 81 2.67 37.25 -4.80
C GLU A 81 2.82 36.80 -6.27
N PRO A 82 3.01 35.50 -6.55
CA PRO A 82 3.08 34.40 -5.57
C PRO A 82 4.49 34.15 -4.98
N TRP A 83 5.56 34.78 -5.49
CA TRP A 83 6.94 34.52 -5.03
C TRP A 83 7.10 34.60 -3.51
N LYS A 84 6.47 35.60 -2.89
CA LYS A 84 6.48 35.77 -1.43
C LYS A 84 5.99 34.52 -0.71
N SER A 85 4.81 34.01 -1.05
CA SER A 85 4.21 32.89 -0.32
C SER A 85 4.95 31.56 -0.56
N TYR A 86 5.52 31.34 -1.74
CA TYR A 86 6.42 30.20 -1.99
C TYR A 86 7.73 30.30 -1.22
N TYR A 87 8.33 31.50 -1.13
CA TYR A 87 9.52 31.74 -0.31
C TYR A 87 9.24 31.51 1.17
N ASP A 88 8.14 32.03 1.70
CA ASP A 88 7.74 31.85 3.10
C ASP A 88 7.58 30.34 3.42
N ALA A 89 6.90 29.59 2.54
CA ALA A 89 6.75 28.15 2.73
C ALA A 89 8.09 27.41 2.70
N MET A 90 9.00 27.74 1.78
CA MET A 90 10.35 27.17 1.76
C MET A 90 11.11 27.47 3.07
N ALA A 91 11.02 28.71 3.56
CA ALA A 91 11.73 29.19 4.76
C ALA A 91 11.25 28.53 6.06
N GLU A 92 10.07 27.92 6.07
CA GLU A 92 9.55 27.16 7.22
C GLU A 92 10.07 25.71 7.30
N THR A 93 10.71 25.21 6.24
CA THR A 93 11.21 23.83 6.22
C THR A 93 12.46 23.68 7.09
N PRO A 94 12.75 22.48 7.63
CA PRO A 94 14.00 22.21 8.36
C PRO A 94 15.26 22.50 7.53
N PHE A 95 15.16 22.46 6.20
CA PHE A 95 16.24 22.80 5.28
C PHE A 95 16.64 24.27 5.30
N ALA A 96 15.77 25.16 5.80
CA ALA A 96 16.03 26.58 5.96
C ALA A 96 16.71 26.94 7.29
N ALA A 97 16.95 25.96 8.17
CA ALA A 97 17.54 26.24 9.48
C ALA A 97 19.00 26.69 9.37
N LYS A 98 19.39 27.72 10.14
CA LYS A 98 20.78 28.23 10.18
C LYS A 98 21.77 27.22 10.78
N ASN A 99 21.28 26.21 11.49
CA ASN A 99 22.07 25.10 12.02
C ASN A 99 22.01 23.84 11.13
N PHE A 100 21.60 23.95 9.86
CA PHE A 100 21.62 22.84 8.92
C PHE A 100 23.01 22.18 8.85
N ARG A 101 23.04 20.84 8.88
CA ARG A 101 24.27 20.05 8.77
C ARG A 101 24.06 18.89 7.81
N SER A 102 25.08 18.61 7.00
CA SER A 102 25.09 17.45 6.12
C SER A 102 24.93 16.16 6.92
N SER A 103 24.06 15.29 6.42
CA SER A 103 23.81 13.94 6.91
C SER A 103 24.94 12.96 6.68
N ASN A 104 25.82 13.27 5.74
CA ASN A 104 27.04 12.54 5.50
C ASN A 104 28.25 13.21 6.15
N ALA A 105 28.09 14.18 7.07
CA ALA A 105 29.24 14.79 7.75
C ALA A 105 29.91 13.83 8.74
N SER A 106 31.24 13.78 8.72
CA SER A 106 32.04 13.15 9.77
C SER A 106 32.40 14.17 10.89
N SER A 107 33.20 13.73 11.86
CA SER A 107 33.80 14.64 12.86
C SER A 107 34.92 15.53 12.29
N VAL A 108 35.43 15.22 11.09
CA VAL A 108 36.47 16.00 10.41
C VAL A 108 35.81 16.97 9.43
N LEU A 109 36.25 18.23 9.47
CA LEU A 109 35.72 19.30 8.62
C LEU A 109 35.76 18.89 7.14
N ASP A 110 34.62 19.08 6.47
CA ASP A 110 34.41 18.78 5.05
C ASP A 110 34.67 17.33 4.62
N GLN A 111 34.77 16.39 5.57
CA GLN A 111 34.96 14.97 5.27
C GLN A 111 33.68 14.15 5.45
N PRO A 112 33.40 13.21 4.55
CA PRO A 112 32.21 12.38 4.64
C PRO A 112 32.35 11.28 5.71
N ALA A 113 31.25 10.96 6.38
CA ALA A 113 31.13 9.83 7.29
C ALA A 113 31.13 8.48 6.54
N SER A 114 30.67 8.47 5.29
CA SER A 114 30.82 7.34 4.36
C SER A 114 31.33 7.86 3.02
N THR A 115 32.42 7.29 2.54
CA THR A 115 32.99 7.61 1.21
C THR A 115 32.47 6.72 0.09
N ALA A 116 31.71 5.66 0.41
CA ALA A 116 31.13 4.75 -0.58
C ALA A 116 29.69 5.14 -0.94
N PHE A 117 29.33 5.01 -2.21
CA PHE A 117 27.96 5.17 -2.70
C PHE A 117 27.47 3.87 -3.35
N ASN A 118 26.91 3.00 -2.52
CA ASN A 118 26.54 1.63 -2.89
C ASN A 118 25.25 1.12 -2.23
N SER A 119 24.43 2.01 -1.66
CA SER A 119 23.21 1.61 -0.95
C SER A 119 22.16 2.71 -0.90
N GLN A 120 20.90 2.32 -0.70
CA GLN A 120 19.77 3.22 -0.43
C GLN A 120 20.00 4.07 0.83
N GLY A 121 20.75 3.57 1.83
CA GLY A 121 21.09 4.36 3.02
C GLY A 121 21.95 5.59 2.72
N ILE A 122 22.87 5.49 1.76
CA ILE A 122 23.70 6.62 1.32
C ILE A 122 22.93 7.54 0.37
N GLN A 123 22.11 6.99 -0.53
CA GLN A 123 21.22 7.79 -1.38
C GLN A 123 20.25 8.65 -0.56
N SER A 124 19.66 8.10 0.50
CA SER A 124 18.78 8.86 1.41
C SER A 124 19.49 10.04 2.08
N ARG A 125 20.81 9.91 2.35
CA ARG A 125 21.64 11.02 2.85
C ARG A 125 21.84 12.09 1.78
N LEU A 126 22.17 11.69 0.54
CA LEU A 126 22.35 12.62 -0.56
C LEU A 126 21.07 13.40 -0.86
N ILE A 127 19.90 12.74 -0.87
CA ILE A 127 18.60 13.41 -1.07
C ILE A 127 18.42 14.55 -0.08
N ARG A 128 18.60 14.28 1.23
CA ARG A 128 18.46 15.28 2.29
C ARG A 128 19.46 16.42 2.13
N ASP A 129 20.72 16.08 1.85
CA ASP A 129 21.81 17.07 1.77
C ASP A 129 21.70 17.96 0.55
N ALA A 130 21.36 17.40 -0.61
CA ALA A 130 21.17 18.14 -1.84
C ALA A 130 19.98 19.12 -1.73
N PHE A 131 18.89 18.68 -1.12
CA PHE A 131 17.73 19.54 -0.83
C PHE A 131 18.12 20.71 0.08
N GLY A 132 18.83 20.40 1.17
CA GLY A 132 19.31 21.40 2.11
C GLY A 132 20.28 22.38 1.47
N ALA A 133 21.29 21.90 0.75
CA ALA A 133 22.26 22.75 0.05
C ALA A 133 21.57 23.71 -0.93
N TYR A 134 20.58 23.23 -1.69
CA TYR A 134 19.86 24.07 -2.64
C TYR A 134 18.97 25.11 -1.94
N THR A 135 18.26 24.71 -0.89
CA THR A 135 17.47 25.64 -0.05
C THR A 135 18.36 26.74 0.53
N GLN A 136 19.52 26.38 1.07
CA GLN A 136 20.48 27.31 1.67
C GLN A 136 21.07 28.25 0.60
N ALA A 137 21.31 27.77 -0.63
CA ALA A 137 21.77 28.61 -1.74
C ALA A 137 20.74 29.67 -2.15
N ILE A 138 19.45 29.31 -2.20
CA ILE A 138 18.36 30.25 -2.50
C ILE A 138 18.22 31.27 -1.36
N LEU A 139 18.21 30.82 -0.10
CA LEU A 139 18.16 31.71 1.07
C LEU A 139 19.33 32.69 1.10
N TYR A 140 20.54 32.24 0.77
CA TYR A 140 21.70 33.11 0.64
C TYR A 140 21.47 34.18 -0.43
N THR A 141 20.98 33.77 -1.61
CA THR A 141 20.71 34.69 -2.73
C THR A 141 19.71 35.78 -2.37
N VAL A 142 18.71 35.47 -1.54
CA VAL A 142 17.70 36.44 -1.10
C VAL A 142 18.20 37.32 0.05
N THR A 143 18.81 36.72 1.07
CA THR A 143 19.09 37.38 2.36
C THR A 143 20.49 37.98 2.48
N GLY A 144 21.46 37.47 1.72
CA GLY A 144 22.89 37.80 1.86
C GLY A 144 23.55 37.26 3.14
N ASP A 145 22.87 36.44 3.94
CA ASP A 145 23.45 35.93 5.20
C ASP A 145 24.50 34.84 4.93
N PRO A 146 25.78 35.05 5.32
CA PRO A 146 26.87 34.12 5.06
C PRO A 146 26.69 32.73 5.69
N VAL A 147 25.87 32.59 6.73
CA VAL A 147 25.63 31.28 7.38
C VAL A 147 24.94 30.32 6.43
N TYR A 148 24.00 30.80 5.61
CA TYR A 148 23.35 29.97 4.59
C TYR A 148 24.35 29.48 3.54
N ARG A 149 25.24 30.37 3.09
CA ARG A 149 26.32 30.01 2.16
C ARG A 149 27.29 29.00 2.76
N GLU A 150 27.72 29.19 4.01
CA GLU A 150 28.60 28.26 4.71
C GLU A 150 27.99 26.86 4.77
N ASN A 151 26.74 26.76 5.22
CA ASN A 151 26.03 25.50 5.38
C ASN A 151 25.92 24.72 4.05
N GLY A 152 25.54 25.40 2.96
CA GLY A 152 25.45 24.80 1.63
C GLY A 152 26.82 24.39 1.07
N MET A 153 27.84 25.27 1.18
CA MET A 153 29.21 24.99 0.74
C MET A 153 29.82 23.77 1.46
N ARG A 154 29.61 23.66 2.78
CA ARG A 154 30.06 22.50 3.56
C ARG A 154 29.43 21.21 3.08
N ALA A 155 28.12 21.20 2.81
CA ALA A 155 27.44 20.03 2.28
C ALA A 155 28.04 19.61 0.92
N ILE A 156 28.24 20.55 0.00
CA ILE A 156 28.85 20.26 -1.30
C ILE A 156 30.27 19.71 -1.13
N ARG A 157 31.12 20.35 -0.33
CA ARG A 157 32.52 19.92 -0.12
C ARG A 157 32.64 18.55 0.53
N ILE A 158 31.70 18.18 1.42
CA ILE A 158 31.61 16.82 1.99
C ILE A 158 31.37 15.79 0.87
N TRP A 159 30.40 16.03 0.00
CA TRP A 159 30.11 15.13 -1.12
C TRP A 159 31.19 15.16 -2.21
N SER A 160 31.92 16.27 -2.36
CA SER A 160 33.10 16.36 -3.23
C SER A 160 34.29 15.52 -2.73
N ASN A 161 34.28 15.02 -1.50
CA ASN A 161 35.33 14.15 -0.93
C ASN A 161 34.91 12.67 -0.87
N MET A 162 33.91 12.26 -1.63
CA MET A 162 33.58 10.84 -1.84
C MET A 162 34.72 10.09 -2.55
N ASP A 163 34.74 8.76 -2.43
CA ASP A 163 35.76 7.91 -3.06
C ASP A 163 35.24 7.46 -4.45
N PRO A 164 35.81 7.94 -5.57
CA PRO A 164 35.32 7.64 -6.91
C PRO A 164 35.36 6.15 -7.27
N ALA A 165 36.16 5.35 -6.57
CA ALA A 165 36.25 3.90 -6.80
C ALA A 165 35.16 3.09 -6.07
N LYS A 166 34.33 3.72 -5.22
CA LYS A 166 33.35 3.03 -4.35
C LYS A 166 31.89 3.31 -4.72
N TYR A 167 31.63 3.54 -6.00
CA TYR A 167 30.30 3.60 -6.56
C TYR A 167 29.89 2.21 -7.04
N ALA A 168 28.74 1.72 -6.58
CA ALA A 168 28.22 0.43 -7.02
C ALA A 168 26.71 0.50 -7.16
N TYR A 169 26.20 -0.11 -8.23
CA TYR A 169 24.77 -0.11 -8.50
C TYR A 169 24.00 -0.85 -7.38
N TYR A 170 22.92 -0.23 -6.92
CA TYR A 170 21.99 -0.78 -5.93
C TYR A 170 20.56 -0.73 -6.50
N PRO A 171 19.59 -1.48 -5.93
CA PRO A 171 18.21 -1.47 -6.41
C PRO A 171 17.67 -0.05 -6.55
N ASP A 172 17.15 0.26 -7.74
CA ASP A 172 16.56 1.55 -8.12
C ASP A 172 17.51 2.76 -8.10
N ALA A 173 18.84 2.55 -8.14
CA ALA A 173 19.83 3.63 -8.14
C ALA A 173 19.60 4.69 -9.23
N HIS A 174 19.17 4.28 -10.43
CA HIS A 174 18.90 5.17 -11.56
C HIS A 174 17.73 6.14 -11.33
N ILE A 175 16.73 5.74 -10.54
CA ILE A 175 15.56 6.57 -10.22
C ILE A 175 15.95 7.64 -9.21
N HIS A 176 16.64 7.25 -8.14
CA HIS A 176 16.79 8.14 -6.99
C HIS A 176 18.15 8.84 -6.85
N SER A 177 19.05 8.68 -7.82
CA SER A 177 20.36 9.36 -7.82
C SER A 177 20.39 10.63 -8.67
N GLY A 178 19.53 10.73 -9.68
CA GLY A 178 19.58 11.83 -10.66
C GLY A 178 19.11 13.18 -10.11
N VAL A 179 17.89 13.23 -9.57
CA VAL A 179 17.30 14.46 -8.99
C VAL A 179 18.16 15.07 -7.87
N PRO A 180 18.69 14.30 -6.90
CA PRO A 180 19.52 14.92 -5.86
C PRO A 180 20.90 15.36 -6.38
N LEU A 181 21.48 14.69 -7.38
CA LEU A 181 22.70 15.21 -8.04
C LEU A 181 22.40 16.58 -8.67
N TYR A 182 21.32 16.67 -9.44
CA TYR A 182 20.87 17.93 -10.05
C TYR A 182 20.78 19.07 -9.01
N ARG A 183 20.07 18.88 -7.89
CA ARG A 183 19.89 19.95 -6.89
C ARG A 183 21.20 20.38 -6.25
N LEU A 184 22.10 19.42 -5.96
CA LEU A 184 23.41 19.74 -5.42
C LEU A 184 24.24 20.58 -6.41
N LEU A 185 24.15 20.28 -7.70
CA LEU A 185 24.83 21.04 -8.75
C LEU A 185 24.19 22.41 -8.99
N ALA A 186 22.87 22.55 -8.91
CA ALA A 186 22.20 23.85 -8.95
C ALA A 186 22.64 24.75 -7.78
N ALA A 187 22.78 24.18 -6.58
CA ALA A 187 23.35 24.89 -5.42
C ALA A 187 24.81 25.31 -5.67
N ALA A 188 25.64 24.41 -6.22
CA ALA A 188 27.03 24.70 -6.57
C ALA A 188 27.14 25.82 -7.60
N GLU A 189 26.28 25.85 -8.62
CA GLU A 189 26.25 26.93 -9.60
C GLU A 189 25.87 28.29 -8.99
N ILE A 190 24.87 28.32 -8.10
CA ILE A 190 24.49 29.54 -7.38
C ILE A 190 25.68 30.03 -6.56
N PHE A 191 26.35 29.17 -5.80
CA PHE A 191 27.50 29.60 -5.01
C PHE A 191 28.69 30.04 -5.87
N ARG A 192 28.95 29.36 -7.00
CA ARG A 192 29.99 29.74 -7.97
C ARG A 192 29.73 31.11 -8.61
N SER A 193 28.47 31.48 -8.80
CA SER A 193 28.05 32.70 -9.51
C SER A 193 27.72 33.88 -8.62
N THR A 194 27.69 33.71 -7.31
CA THR A 194 27.31 34.77 -6.37
C THR A 194 28.51 35.39 -5.66
N SER A 195 28.45 36.69 -5.40
CA SER A 195 29.44 37.40 -4.58
C SER A 195 29.53 36.80 -3.17
N VAL A 196 30.63 37.06 -2.47
CA VAL A 196 30.88 36.65 -1.07
C VAL A 196 30.87 37.91 -0.19
N PRO A 197 30.24 37.92 0.99
CA PRO A 197 30.25 39.08 1.88
C PRO A 197 31.64 39.32 2.47
N ASP A 198 32.00 40.58 2.61
CA ASP A 198 33.27 40.97 3.22
C ASP A 198 33.29 40.67 4.73
N GLY A 199 34.46 40.28 5.25
CA GLY A 199 34.68 40.15 6.70
C GLY A 199 34.21 38.85 7.37
N TYR A 200 33.65 37.88 6.64
CA TYR A 200 33.30 36.56 7.20
C TYR A 200 34.53 35.64 7.30
N THR A 201 34.92 35.23 8.51
CA THR A 201 36.15 34.45 8.76
C THR A 201 35.92 33.06 9.34
N ALA A 202 34.67 32.67 9.65
CA ALA A 202 34.37 31.38 10.29
C ALA A 202 34.53 30.19 9.34
N TYR A 203 34.43 30.43 8.03
CA TYR A 203 34.58 29.41 6.98
C TYR A 203 34.96 30.07 5.65
N ASP A 204 35.71 29.38 4.79
CA ASP A 204 36.02 29.91 3.45
C ASP A 204 34.81 29.78 2.52
N LEU A 205 34.15 30.91 2.29
CA LEU A 205 32.96 31.01 1.47
C LEU A 205 33.26 31.11 -0.04
N ARG A 206 34.53 31.25 -0.43
CA ARG A 206 34.89 31.39 -1.85
C ARG A 206 34.74 30.06 -2.56
N TRP A 207 34.10 30.08 -3.72
CA TRP A 207 34.16 28.98 -4.66
C TRP A 207 35.52 29.01 -5.37
N ASN A 208 36.22 27.88 -5.46
CA ASN A 208 37.51 27.81 -6.12
C ASN A 208 37.60 26.67 -7.15
N GLU A 209 38.72 26.61 -7.89
CA GLU A 209 38.94 25.58 -8.91
C GLU A 209 39.00 24.17 -8.31
N GLN A 210 39.50 24.02 -7.09
CA GLN A 210 39.55 22.72 -6.41
C GLN A 210 38.16 22.20 -6.05
N ASP A 211 37.22 23.07 -5.65
CA ASP A 211 35.82 22.71 -5.42
C ASP A 211 35.21 22.11 -6.71
N THR A 212 35.45 22.77 -7.84
CA THR A 212 34.99 22.32 -9.17
C THR A 212 35.63 20.98 -9.57
N ALA A 213 36.94 20.86 -9.42
CA ALA A 213 37.69 19.65 -9.78
C ALA A 213 37.24 18.44 -8.96
N LYS A 214 37.16 18.58 -7.63
CA LYS A 214 36.76 17.50 -6.73
C LYS A 214 35.30 17.08 -6.94
N LEU A 215 34.38 18.04 -7.04
CA LEU A 215 32.97 17.73 -7.26
C LEU A 215 32.80 16.94 -8.57
N SER A 216 33.53 17.35 -9.62
CA SER A 216 33.51 16.67 -10.91
C SER A 216 34.08 15.26 -10.84
N SER A 217 35.29 15.09 -10.29
CA SER A 217 36.01 13.81 -10.30
C SER A 217 35.46 12.78 -9.31
N ASN A 218 34.93 13.23 -8.18
CA ASN A 218 34.59 12.35 -7.05
C ASN A 218 33.09 12.07 -6.92
N LEU A 219 32.24 12.89 -7.56
CA LEU A 219 30.78 12.76 -7.49
C LEU A 219 30.12 12.72 -8.87
N ILE A 220 30.29 13.77 -9.69
CA ILE A 220 29.55 13.88 -10.97
C ILE A 220 29.89 12.72 -11.91
N VAL A 221 31.17 12.53 -12.24
CA VAL A 221 31.59 11.49 -13.18
C VAL A 221 31.21 10.09 -12.67
N PRO A 222 31.58 9.67 -11.44
CA PRO A 222 31.20 8.34 -10.94
C PRO A 222 29.69 8.09 -10.90
N MET A 223 28.87 9.08 -10.51
CA MET A 223 27.41 8.94 -10.53
C MET A 223 26.88 8.80 -11.96
N THR A 224 27.36 9.61 -12.90
CA THR A 224 26.91 9.53 -14.30
C THR A 224 27.23 8.18 -14.93
N GLU A 225 28.47 7.70 -14.76
CA GLU A 225 28.92 6.42 -15.32
C GLU A 225 28.26 5.21 -14.66
N THR A 226 28.02 5.25 -13.34
CA THR A 226 27.49 4.09 -12.62
C THR A 226 25.97 4.01 -12.66
N PHE A 227 25.27 5.16 -12.60
CA PHE A 227 23.82 5.19 -12.36
C PHE A 227 23.01 5.87 -13.48
N LEU A 228 23.55 6.88 -14.15
CA LEU A 228 22.72 7.87 -14.88
C LEU A 228 22.86 7.82 -16.42
N HIS A 229 23.89 7.16 -16.96
CA HIS A 229 24.10 7.08 -18.41
C HIS A 229 23.43 5.83 -19.00
N THR A 230 22.10 5.83 -19.10
CA THR A 230 21.33 4.71 -19.68
C THR A 230 20.13 5.19 -20.48
N ASN A 231 19.90 4.61 -21.67
CA ASN A 231 18.84 5.00 -22.61
C ASN A 231 17.73 3.96 -22.81
N TRP A 232 17.63 2.96 -21.93
CA TRP A 232 16.72 1.82 -22.06
C TRP A 232 15.85 1.61 -20.80
N ARG A 233 15.80 2.60 -19.89
CA ARG A 233 15.00 2.51 -18.67
C ARG A 233 13.51 2.61 -18.98
N TYR A 234 12.71 1.92 -18.18
CA TYR A 234 11.28 1.75 -18.42
C TYR A 234 10.51 3.07 -18.35
N LEU A 235 10.03 3.52 -19.52
CA LEU A 235 9.13 4.65 -19.69
C LEU A 235 9.56 5.87 -18.84
N ASN A 236 8.70 6.39 -17.97
CA ASN A 236 9.00 7.56 -17.16
C ASN A 236 10.30 7.43 -16.32
N GLN A 237 10.74 6.21 -15.98
CA GLN A 237 11.98 5.96 -15.25
C GLN A 237 13.23 6.44 -15.99
N HIS A 238 13.15 6.64 -17.31
CA HIS A 238 14.23 7.19 -18.12
C HIS A 238 14.50 8.67 -17.85
N GLY A 239 13.50 9.46 -17.45
CA GLY A 239 13.67 10.90 -17.19
C GLY A 239 14.54 11.20 -15.95
N TYR A 240 14.48 10.35 -14.93
CA TYR A 240 15.23 10.53 -13.69
C TYR A 240 16.76 10.54 -13.89
N PRO A 241 17.37 9.53 -14.53
CA PRO A 241 18.80 9.55 -14.77
C PRO A 241 19.22 10.70 -15.70
N LEU A 242 18.42 11.03 -16.72
CA LEU A 242 18.67 12.16 -17.61
C LEU A 242 18.77 13.50 -16.86
N THR A 243 17.94 13.71 -15.85
CA THR A 243 17.93 14.96 -15.05
C THR A 243 19.27 15.20 -14.36
N GLY A 244 19.82 14.18 -13.71
CA GLY A 244 21.13 14.28 -13.07
C GLY A 244 22.28 14.31 -14.09
N ALA A 245 22.18 13.55 -15.18
CA ALA A 245 23.19 13.52 -16.23
C ALA A 245 23.33 14.87 -16.93
N ILE A 246 22.22 15.48 -17.36
CA ILE A 246 22.20 16.79 -18.02
C ILE A 246 22.77 17.87 -17.09
N ALA A 247 22.39 17.89 -15.81
CA ALA A 247 22.97 18.80 -14.83
C ALA A 247 24.49 18.61 -14.69
N GLY A 248 24.95 17.36 -14.62
CA GLY A 248 26.37 17.00 -14.60
C GLY A 248 27.12 17.46 -15.84
N TYR A 249 26.54 17.29 -17.02
CA TYR A 249 27.15 17.68 -18.30
C TYR A 249 27.22 19.19 -18.48
N ILE A 250 26.20 19.94 -18.04
CA ILE A 250 26.26 21.41 -17.97
C ILE A 250 27.40 21.82 -17.04
N PHE A 251 27.43 21.31 -15.81
CA PHE A 251 28.43 21.72 -14.81
C PHE A 251 29.88 21.42 -15.24
N THR A 252 30.10 20.28 -15.91
CA THR A 252 31.42 19.80 -16.36
C THR A 252 31.78 20.24 -17.79
N GLU A 253 30.97 21.11 -18.41
CA GLU A 253 31.17 21.57 -19.79
C GLU A 253 31.15 20.43 -20.85
N ASN A 254 30.50 19.29 -20.59
CA ASN A 254 30.49 18.14 -21.48
C ASN A 254 29.42 18.25 -22.59
N ARG A 255 29.74 18.97 -23.67
CA ARG A 255 28.81 19.23 -24.77
C ARG A 255 28.37 17.97 -25.53
N GLU A 256 29.26 17.00 -25.73
CA GLU A 256 28.96 15.78 -26.48
C GLU A 256 27.88 14.95 -25.77
N ARG A 257 28.09 14.66 -24.49
CA ARG A 257 27.12 13.92 -23.68
C ARG A 257 25.82 14.68 -23.45
N TYR A 258 25.88 16.01 -23.37
CA TYR A 258 24.68 16.83 -23.34
C TYR A 258 23.84 16.67 -24.61
N ASN A 259 24.44 16.73 -25.79
CA ASN A 259 23.72 16.59 -27.06
C ASN A 259 23.10 15.19 -27.20
N GLU A 260 23.80 14.14 -26.76
CA GLU A 260 23.27 12.78 -26.66
C GLU A 260 22.04 12.72 -25.74
N ALA A 261 22.13 13.30 -24.53
CA ALA A 261 21.03 13.32 -23.57
C ALA A 261 19.81 14.12 -24.08
N VAL A 262 20.01 15.17 -24.89
CA VAL A 262 18.92 15.91 -25.54
C VAL A 262 18.18 15.01 -26.54
N GLU A 263 18.89 14.21 -27.33
CA GLU A 263 18.26 13.24 -28.24
C GLU A 263 17.49 12.15 -27.47
N TRP A 264 18.05 11.67 -26.36
CA TRP A 264 17.38 10.70 -25.48
C TRP A 264 16.12 11.26 -24.81
N TYR A 265 16.10 12.56 -24.47
CA TYR A 265 14.92 13.24 -23.95
C TYR A 265 13.79 13.36 -24.99
N THR A 266 14.14 13.57 -26.26
CA THR A 266 13.16 13.87 -27.33
C THR A 266 12.66 12.62 -28.04
N VAL A 267 13.55 11.83 -28.64
CA VAL A 267 13.21 10.68 -29.50
C VAL A 267 13.80 9.38 -28.95
N ASN A 268 15.08 9.40 -28.56
CA ASN A 268 15.85 8.23 -28.11
C ASN A 268 15.87 7.11 -29.17
N ALA A 269 16.18 7.47 -30.41
CA ALA A 269 16.19 6.56 -31.56
C ALA A 269 17.25 5.44 -31.42
N SER A 270 18.28 5.67 -30.60
CA SER A 270 19.39 4.74 -30.37
C SER A 270 19.11 3.66 -29.31
N THR A 271 17.92 3.64 -28.70
CA THR A 271 17.59 2.63 -27.69
C THR A 271 17.45 1.23 -28.27
N THR A 272 17.93 0.24 -27.54
CA THR A 272 17.73 -1.19 -27.87
C THR A 272 16.41 -1.75 -27.32
N ARG A 273 15.65 -0.93 -26.59
CA ARG A 273 14.39 -1.28 -25.92
C ARG A 273 13.27 -0.29 -26.28
N PRO A 274 12.83 -0.21 -27.55
CA PRO A 274 11.81 0.75 -27.98
C PRO A 274 10.48 0.60 -27.23
N GLU A 275 10.15 -0.61 -26.75
CA GLU A 275 8.98 -0.91 -25.93
C GLU A 275 9.03 -0.28 -24.52
N GLN A 276 10.22 0.16 -24.09
CA GLN A 276 10.47 0.78 -22.80
C GLN A 276 10.82 2.26 -22.95
N ASN A 277 10.76 2.83 -24.15
CA ASN A 277 11.32 4.15 -24.41
C ASN A 277 10.58 5.26 -23.66
N GLY A 278 11.30 5.97 -22.79
CA GLY A 278 10.79 7.09 -22.00
C GLY A 278 10.96 8.48 -22.60
N SER A 279 11.35 8.60 -23.87
CA SER A 279 11.47 9.89 -24.55
C SER A 279 10.12 10.58 -24.72
N THR A 280 10.11 11.89 -24.94
CA THR A 280 8.89 12.67 -25.16
C THR A 280 8.04 12.09 -26.30
N ALA A 281 8.66 11.67 -27.40
CA ALA A 281 7.96 11.09 -28.55
C ALA A 281 7.30 9.74 -28.24
N ALA A 282 7.97 8.88 -27.46
CA ALA A 282 7.51 7.54 -27.13
C ALA A 282 6.52 7.53 -25.96
N LEU A 283 6.71 8.39 -24.96
CA LEU A 283 5.84 8.49 -23.79
C LEU A 283 4.51 9.17 -24.11
N PHE A 284 4.52 10.09 -25.08
CA PHE A 284 3.36 10.80 -25.59
C PHE A 284 3.17 10.56 -27.10
N PRO A 285 2.81 9.37 -27.56
CA PRO A 285 2.65 9.11 -28.99
C PRO A 285 1.39 9.81 -29.55
N LEU A 286 1.48 10.22 -30.81
CA LEU A 286 0.33 10.65 -31.60
C LEU A 286 -0.31 9.41 -32.21
N ILE A 287 -1.54 9.12 -31.80
CA ILE A 287 -2.37 8.09 -32.42
C ILE A 287 -3.13 8.75 -33.55
N SER A 288 -2.90 8.29 -34.78
CA SER A 288 -3.56 8.85 -35.96
C SER A 288 -5.00 8.35 -36.10
N ALA A 289 -5.87 9.15 -36.72
CA ALA A 289 -7.26 8.79 -36.98
C ALA A 289 -7.44 7.54 -37.85
N ASP A 290 -6.45 7.25 -38.70
CA ASP A 290 -6.40 6.10 -39.61
C ASP A 290 -5.68 4.88 -39.00
N ASN A 291 -5.20 4.97 -37.77
CA ASN A 291 -4.64 3.81 -37.07
C ASN A 291 -5.75 2.74 -36.90
N PRO A 292 -5.55 1.49 -37.33
CA PRO A 292 -6.59 0.45 -37.27
C PRO A 292 -7.03 0.10 -35.84
N LEU A 293 -6.20 0.39 -34.84
CA LEU A 293 -6.51 0.20 -33.42
C LEU A 293 -7.25 1.40 -32.80
N ASN A 294 -7.45 2.50 -33.53
CA ASN A 294 -8.09 3.71 -33.04
C ASN A 294 -9.61 3.68 -33.30
N PRO A 295 -10.46 3.47 -32.28
CA PRO A 295 -11.91 3.46 -32.44
C PRO A 295 -12.55 4.86 -32.41
N TYR A 296 -11.78 5.92 -32.13
CA TYR A 296 -12.32 7.26 -31.83
C TYR A 296 -12.54 8.14 -33.08
N GLY A 297 -12.10 7.69 -34.27
CA GLY A 297 -12.32 8.39 -35.54
C GLY A 297 -11.60 9.75 -35.66
N LYS A 298 -10.67 10.05 -34.76
CA LYS A 298 -9.85 11.29 -34.76
C LYS A 298 -8.45 11.01 -34.22
N SER A 299 -7.48 11.82 -34.62
CA SER A 299 -6.13 11.75 -34.05
C SER A 299 -6.12 12.32 -32.64
N PHE A 300 -5.31 11.73 -31.75
CA PHE A 300 -5.12 12.22 -30.39
C PHE A 300 -3.71 11.88 -29.88
N VAL A 301 -3.21 12.68 -28.94
CA VAL A 301 -2.00 12.33 -28.20
C VAL A 301 -2.43 11.57 -26.95
N GLN A 302 -1.87 10.38 -26.73
CA GLN A 302 -2.08 9.65 -25.47
C GLN A 302 -0.79 9.65 -24.66
N HIS A 303 -0.90 9.37 -23.37
CA HIS A 303 0.25 9.14 -22.50
C HIS A 303 0.33 7.64 -22.16
N GLN A 304 1.45 7.00 -22.52
CA GLN A 304 1.59 5.54 -22.41
C GLN A 304 1.59 5.02 -20.97
N GLU A 305 2.22 5.74 -20.03
CA GLU A 305 2.27 5.31 -18.62
C GLU A 305 0.88 5.22 -17.97
N MET A 306 -0.13 5.92 -18.52
CA MET A 306 -1.50 5.86 -18.02
C MET A 306 -2.14 4.47 -18.17
N GLY A 307 -1.61 3.59 -19.03
CA GLY A 307 -2.02 2.19 -19.10
C GLY A 307 -1.54 1.34 -17.90
N ARG A 308 -0.54 1.83 -17.16
CA ARG A 308 -0.03 1.19 -15.94
C ARG A 308 -0.75 1.74 -14.70
N ASP A 309 -0.54 3.03 -14.41
CA ASP A 309 -1.20 3.75 -13.32
C ASP A 309 -0.96 5.27 -13.41
N GLN A 310 -1.80 6.05 -12.72
CA GLN A 310 -1.75 7.51 -12.83
C GLN A 310 -0.65 8.16 -11.98
N ALA A 311 -0.03 7.43 -11.05
CA ALA A 311 1.08 7.95 -10.25
C ALA A 311 2.34 8.11 -11.10
N HIS A 312 2.69 7.07 -11.84
CA HIS A 312 3.86 7.10 -12.71
C HIS A 312 3.61 8.00 -13.92
N ALA A 313 2.36 8.08 -14.41
CA ALA A 313 2.00 9.03 -15.46
C ALA A 313 2.23 10.47 -15.02
N TRP A 314 1.84 10.81 -13.78
CA TRP A 314 2.13 12.11 -13.19
C TRP A 314 3.64 12.38 -13.11
N ASP A 315 4.46 11.42 -12.66
CA ASP A 315 5.92 11.56 -12.65
C ASP A 315 6.48 11.85 -14.06
N GLY A 316 5.95 11.17 -15.08
CA GLY A 316 6.34 11.37 -16.48
C GLY A 316 6.12 12.80 -16.99
N VAL A 317 4.97 13.40 -16.67
CA VAL A 317 4.69 14.81 -17.00
C VAL A 317 5.64 15.75 -16.28
N ASN A 318 5.88 15.53 -14.99
CA ASN A 318 6.74 16.37 -14.17
C ASN A 318 8.20 16.36 -14.62
N ILE A 319 8.78 15.16 -14.80
CA ILE A 319 10.20 15.02 -15.11
C ILE A 319 10.52 15.56 -16.51
N LEU A 320 9.63 15.33 -17.49
CA LEU A 320 9.81 15.88 -18.83
C LEU A 320 9.61 17.41 -18.85
N GLY A 321 8.69 17.94 -18.04
CA GLY A 321 8.54 19.38 -17.82
C GLY A 321 9.81 20.03 -17.25
N ALA A 322 10.40 19.43 -16.22
CA ALA A 322 11.65 19.91 -15.63
C ALA A 322 12.82 19.86 -16.61
N LEU A 323 12.96 18.76 -17.37
CA LEU A 323 13.97 18.63 -18.42
C LEU A 323 13.78 19.68 -19.53
N ALA A 324 12.54 19.93 -19.97
CA ALA A 324 12.24 20.99 -20.92
C ALA A 324 12.71 22.36 -20.41
N ARG A 325 12.52 22.66 -19.12
CA ARG A 325 13.04 23.88 -18.49
C ARG A 325 14.56 23.93 -18.50
N PHE A 326 15.24 22.85 -18.12
CA PHE A 326 16.72 22.81 -18.07
C PHE A 326 17.32 23.15 -19.43
N LEU A 327 16.81 22.50 -20.48
CA LEU A 327 17.26 22.71 -21.85
C LEU A 327 16.92 24.13 -22.35
N THR A 328 15.75 24.66 -21.98
CA THR A 328 15.32 26.02 -22.35
C THR A 328 16.16 27.09 -21.67
N VAL A 329 16.52 26.91 -20.39
CA VAL A 329 17.44 27.82 -19.66
C VAL A 329 18.81 27.87 -20.34
N GLN A 330 19.29 26.77 -20.91
CA GLN A 330 20.51 26.72 -21.72
C GLN A 330 20.33 27.27 -23.16
N GLY A 331 19.16 27.80 -23.51
CA GLY A 331 18.85 28.29 -24.86
C GLY A 331 18.85 27.20 -25.94
N THR A 332 18.71 25.92 -25.56
CA THR A 332 18.79 24.80 -26.49
C THR A 332 17.62 24.80 -27.46
N LYS A 333 17.93 24.64 -28.75
CA LYS A 333 16.97 24.45 -29.83
C LYS A 333 17.11 23.06 -30.40
N ILE A 334 15.98 22.49 -30.82
CA ILE A 334 15.86 21.09 -31.20
C ILE A 334 15.29 20.99 -32.61
N ASP A 335 15.82 20.06 -33.41
CA ASP A 335 15.20 19.68 -34.67
C ASP A 335 13.77 19.17 -34.41
N PRO A 336 12.73 19.73 -35.04
CA PRO A 336 11.34 19.46 -34.70
C PRO A 336 10.90 18.01 -34.95
N THR A 337 11.70 17.22 -35.68
CA THR A 337 11.41 15.82 -36.03
C THR A 337 12.44 14.87 -35.44
N ALA A 338 13.73 15.11 -35.68
CA ALA A 338 14.82 14.24 -35.28
C ALA A 338 15.14 14.33 -33.78
N GLY A 339 14.75 15.42 -33.10
CA GLY A 339 14.96 15.56 -31.66
C GLY A 339 16.39 15.90 -31.24
N THR A 340 17.32 16.04 -32.18
CA THR A 340 18.71 16.43 -31.93
C THR A 340 18.85 17.95 -31.72
N VAL A 341 19.92 18.38 -31.03
CA VAL A 341 20.27 19.80 -30.93
C VAL A 341 20.48 20.39 -32.32
N SER A 342 19.84 21.53 -32.62
CA SER A 342 19.85 22.13 -33.95
C SER A 342 19.86 23.66 -33.88
N THR A 343 20.56 24.27 -34.84
CA THR A 343 20.57 25.72 -35.08
C THR A 343 19.81 26.10 -36.35
N ALA A 344 19.13 25.15 -36.98
CA ALA A 344 18.33 25.41 -38.18
C ALA A 344 17.21 26.42 -37.89
N ALA A 345 16.77 27.15 -38.93
CA ALA A 345 15.76 28.21 -38.78
C ALA A 345 14.40 27.69 -38.26
N ASN A 346 14.08 26.41 -38.50
CA ASN A 346 12.88 25.74 -38.02
C ASN A 346 13.09 25.02 -36.67
N ALA A 347 14.25 25.14 -36.03
CA ALA A 347 14.51 24.51 -34.74
C ALA A 347 13.62 25.12 -33.65
N VAL A 348 13.06 24.26 -32.81
CA VAL A 348 12.03 24.61 -31.82
C VAL A 348 12.57 24.53 -30.40
N SER A 349 11.86 25.11 -29.42
CA SER A 349 12.19 24.88 -28.01
C SER A 349 11.83 23.45 -27.59
N PRO A 350 12.41 22.93 -26.48
CA PRO A 350 12.01 21.64 -25.90
C PRO A 350 10.50 21.49 -25.66
N TYR A 351 9.82 22.57 -25.26
CA TYR A 351 8.36 22.59 -25.09
C TYR A 351 7.59 22.53 -26.41
N LYS A 352 8.14 23.08 -27.50
CA LYS A 352 7.50 23.11 -28.84
C LYS A 352 7.76 21.84 -29.67
N PHE A 353 8.58 20.91 -29.17
CA PHE A 353 8.94 19.68 -29.88
C PHE A 353 7.70 18.83 -30.24
N LEU A 354 7.70 18.26 -31.46
CA LEU A 354 6.60 17.47 -32.03
C LEU A 354 5.21 18.12 -31.89
N ASP A 355 5.15 19.43 -32.13
CA ASP A 355 3.93 20.25 -32.09
C ASP A 355 3.27 20.22 -30.70
N ASP A 356 3.95 20.82 -29.71
CA ASP A 356 3.49 20.94 -28.32
C ASP A 356 3.19 19.57 -27.66
N ARG A 357 4.01 18.56 -27.94
CA ARG A 357 3.69 17.18 -27.54
C ARG A 357 3.56 17.00 -26.03
N LEU A 358 4.45 17.66 -25.27
CA LEU A 358 4.42 17.66 -23.82
C LEU A 358 3.10 18.27 -23.28
N LEU A 359 2.66 19.41 -23.83
CA LEU A 359 1.37 20.03 -23.45
C LEU A 359 0.18 19.10 -23.73
N LYS A 360 0.13 18.50 -24.92
CA LYS A 360 -0.98 17.64 -25.33
C LYS A 360 -1.05 16.36 -24.49
N GLY A 361 0.09 15.73 -24.21
CA GLY A 361 0.18 14.56 -23.32
C GLY A 361 -0.22 14.89 -21.89
N ALA A 362 0.27 16.02 -21.35
CA ALA A 362 -0.10 16.50 -20.02
C ALA A 362 -1.61 16.84 -19.93
N ASN A 363 -2.20 17.39 -21.00
CA ASN A 363 -3.62 17.71 -21.04
C ASN A 363 -4.50 16.45 -21.04
N ALA A 364 -4.13 15.41 -21.80
CA ALA A 364 -4.83 14.12 -21.78
C ALA A 364 -4.80 13.48 -20.37
N PHE A 365 -3.62 13.47 -19.74
CA PHE A 365 -3.46 13.03 -18.35
C PHE A 365 -4.33 13.85 -17.39
N THR A 366 -4.26 15.18 -17.46
CA THR A 366 -4.99 16.08 -16.56
C THR A 366 -6.51 15.90 -16.70
N GLY A 367 -7.03 15.78 -17.92
CA GLY A 367 -8.45 15.55 -18.16
C GLY A 367 -8.95 14.27 -17.49
N TYR A 368 -8.22 13.16 -17.67
CA TYR A 368 -8.58 11.89 -17.04
C TYR A 368 -8.59 11.98 -15.52
N MET A 369 -7.61 12.67 -14.94
CA MET A 369 -7.48 12.85 -13.51
C MET A 369 -8.49 13.83 -12.91
N LEU A 370 -9.03 14.77 -13.70
CA LEU A 370 -10.16 15.61 -13.31
C LEU A 370 -11.52 14.88 -13.40
N GLY A 371 -11.53 13.66 -13.93
CA GLY A 371 -12.74 12.84 -14.08
C GLY A 371 -13.38 12.88 -15.47
N TYR A 372 -12.76 13.54 -16.45
CA TYR A 372 -13.20 13.43 -17.83
C TYR A 372 -12.74 12.10 -18.44
N ASP A 373 -13.41 11.67 -19.50
CA ASP A 373 -12.90 10.58 -20.34
C ASP A 373 -11.78 11.11 -21.24
N THR A 374 -10.76 10.28 -21.46
CA THR A 374 -9.70 10.58 -22.44
C THR A 374 -9.58 9.41 -23.41
N PRO A 375 -9.45 9.68 -24.73
CA PRO A 375 -9.09 8.64 -25.69
C PRO A 375 -7.75 8.00 -25.30
N TRP A 376 -7.74 6.69 -25.28
CA TRP A 376 -6.54 5.87 -25.05
C TRP A 376 -6.75 4.52 -25.73
N ILE A 377 -5.71 3.97 -26.34
CA ILE A 377 -5.69 2.64 -26.93
C ILE A 377 -4.45 1.86 -26.51
N ASP A 378 -4.56 0.53 -26.46
CA ASP A 378 -3.39 -0.33 -26.40
C ASP A 378 -2.72 -0.35 -27.77
N THR A 379 -1.56 0.31 -27.87
CA THR A 379 -0.81 0.39 -29.14
C THR A 379 -0.23 -0.94 -29.61
N THR A 380 -0.29 -1.99 -28.79
CA THR A 380 0.10 -3.35 -29.17
C THR A 380 -1.04 -4.15 -29.81
N GLY A 381 -2.28 -3.65 -29.75
CA GLY A 381 -3.49 -4.40 -30.12
C GLY A 381 -3.92 -5.43 -29.06
N GLY A 382 -3.27 -5.43 -27.90
CA GLY A 382 -3.64 -6.22 -26.74
C GLY A 382 -4.85 -5.66 -25.99
N PRO A 383 -5.26 -6.30 -24.87
CA PRO A 383 -6.41 -5.88 -24.07
C PRO A 383 -6.04 -4.85 -22.99
N GLY A 384 -4.93 -4.12 -23.19
CA GLY A 384 -4.60 -2.99 -22.35
C GLY A 384 -5.74 -2.00 -22.26
N ALA A 385 -5.90 -1.44 -21.07
CA ALA A 385 -6.90 -0.43 -20.80
C ALA A 385 -6.27 0.68 -19.98
N LEU A 386 -6.91 1.85 -20.05
CA LEU A 386 -6.56 2.98 -19.23
C LEU A 386 -6.76 2.65 -17.74
N SER A 387 -5.72 2.85 -16.92
CA SER A 387 -5.72 2.40 -15.53
C SER A 387 -6.42 3.36 -14.60
N GLU A 388 -7.39 2.87 -13.83
CA GLU A 388 -8.07 3.64 -12.77
C GLU A 388 -7.20 3.83 -11.51
N ALA A 389 -6.05 3.16 -11.43
CA ALA A 389 -5.17 3.23 -10.26
C ALA A 389 -4.66 4.67 -10.04
N TYR A 390 -4.91 5.21 -8.85
CA TYR A 390 -4.62 6.60 -8.47
C TYR A 390 -5.38 7.68 -9.23
N ARG A 391 -6.43 7.36 -10.02
CA ARG A 391 -7.24 8.39 -10.70
C ARG A 391 -7.81 9.41 -9.70
N GLY A 392 -7.68 10.70 -9.99
CA GLY A 392 -8.05 11.81 -9.09
C GLY A 392 -7.01 12.19 -8.04
N ARG A 393 -5.90 11.45 -7.94
CA ARG A 393 -4.80 11.75 -7.04
C ARG A 393 -3.87 12.80 -7.66
N MET A 394 -4.26 14.07 -7.58
CA MET A 394 -3.47 15.19 -8.11
C MET A 394 -3.36 16.35 -7.13
N PHE A 395 -2.16 16.91 -7.07
CA PHE A 395 -1.81 18.22 -6.52
C PHE A 395 -0.89 18.93 -7.53
N ASN A 396 -0.43 20.14 -7.22
CA ASN A 396 -0.12 21.18 -8.21
C ASN A 396 1.37 21.39 -8.59
N PRO A 397 2.02 20.52 -9.38
CA PRO A 397 3.24 20.90 -10.08
C PRO A 397 3.07 21.11 -11.59
N ILE A 398 1.89 20.87 -12.17
CA ILE A 398 1.64 21.11 -13.61
C ILE A 398 1.41 22.60 -13.94
N ASP A 399 1.28 23.44 -12.92
CA ASP A 399 1.14 24.90 -13.06
C ASP A 399 2.27 25.53 -13.89
N GLU A 400 3.49 24.97 -13.80
CA GLU A 400 4.63 25.40 -14.61
C GLU A 400 4.31 25.35 -16.10
N LEU A 401 3.70 24.26 -16.59
CA LEU A 401 3.36 24.11 -18.00
C LEU A 401 2.35 25.18 -18.44
N TYR A 402 1.31 25.45 -17.65
CA TYR A 402 0.36 26.53 -17.97
C TYR A 402 1.10 27.86 -18.15
N ASN A 403 1.93 28.24 -17.18
CA ASN A 403 2.61 29.53 -17.19
C ASN A 403 3.58 29.67 -18.38
N VAL A 404 4.39 28.65 -18.64
CA VAL A 404 5.37 28.67 -19.76
C VAL A 404 4.65 28.73 -21.10
N TYR A 405 3.65 27.87 -21.34
CA TYR A 405 2.94 27.85 -22.62
C TYR A 405 2.14 29.14 -22.83
N LYS A 406 1.47 29.66 -21.80
CA LYS A 406 0.65 30.88 -21.87
C LYS A 406 1.49 32.14 -22.06
N TYR A 407 2.47 32.36 -21.19
CA TYR A 407 3.15 33.65 -21.08
C TYR A 407 4.46 33.71 -21.84
N ASP A 408 5.23 32.62 -21.91
CA ASP A 408 6.54 32.61 -22.57
C ASP A 408 6.44 32.19 -24.04
N LEU A 409 5.48 31.32 -24.37
CA LEU A 409 5.30 30.77 -25.72
C LEU A 409 4.06 31.28 -26.45
N GLY A 410 3.20 32.07 -25.78
CA GLY A 410 2.03 32.71 -26.39
C GLY A 410 0.93 31.74 -26.87
N VAL A 411 0.86 30.54 -26.28
CA VAL A 411 -0.19 29.56 -26.60
C VAL A 411 -1.51 29.95 -25.95
N ASP A 412 -2.59 29.77 -26.71
CA ASP A 412 -3.96 29.86 -26.20
C ASP A 412 -4.32 28.59 -25.42
N VAL A 413 -3.79 28.48 -24.19
CA VAL A 413 -3.88 27.27 -23.36
C VAL A 413 -5.33 26.91 -23.06
N GLU A 414 -6.22 27.88 -22.88
CA GLU A 414 -7.65 27.64 -22.63
C GLU A 414 -8.32 26.87 -23.79
N ARG A 415 -7.85 27.07 -25.03
CA ARG A 415 -8.34 26.39 -26.21
C ARG A 415 -7.59 25.09 -26.51
N GLU A 416 -6.26 25.11 -26.41
CA GLU A 416 -5.39 23.99 -26.82
C GLU A 416 -5.25 22.92 -25.73
N ALA A 417 -5.33 23.31 -24.46
CA ALA A 417 -5.19 22.42 -23.30
C ALA A 417 -6.17 22.81 -22.17
N PRO A 418 -7.49 22.71 -22.41
CA PRO A 418 -8.51 23.20 -21.49
C PRO A 418 -8.45 22.55 -20.10
N TYR A 419 -7.99 21.30 -19.99
CA TYR A 419 -7.90 20.62 -18.69
C TYR A 419 -6.70 21.12 -17.87
N ILE A 420 -5.59 21.49 -18.52
CA ILE A 420 -4.47 22.17 -17.87
C ILE A 420 -4.93 23.55 -17.36
N ALA A 421 -5.70 24.29 -18.17
CA ALA A 421 -6.26 25.58 -17.77
C ALA A 421 -7.24 25.45 -16.59
N GLU A 422 -8.10 24.43 -16.60
CA GLU A 422 -8.99 24.14 -15.47
C GLU A 422 -8.22 23.79 -14.19
N LEU A 423 -7.17 22.96 -14.30
CA LEU A 423 -6.31 22.63 -13.17
C LEU A 423 -5.60 23.88 -12.62
N HIS A 424 -5.07 24.75 -13.50
CA HIS A 424 -4.44 26.01 -13.12
C HIS A 424 -5.42 26.96 -12.39
N ALA A 425 -6.65 27.08 -12.86
CA ALA A 425 -7.68 27.89 -12.19
C ALA A 425 -8.04 27.35 -10.79
N LYS A 426 -7.81 26.06 -10.55
CA LYS A 426 -8.08 25.35 -9.30
C LYS A 426 -6.79 24.94 -8.55
N ALA A 427 -5.68 25.58 -8.90
CA ALA A 427 -4.35 25.33 -8.41
C ALA A 427 -4.25 25.46 -6.90
N ASP A 428 -3.45 24.60 -6.29
CA ASP A 428 -3.02 24.76 -4.91
C ASP A 428 -2.01 25.89 -4.76
N GLY A 429 -1.98 26.49 -3.57
CA GLY A 429 -0.88 27.33 -3.16
C GLY A 429 0.30 26.55 -2.54
N PRO A 430 1.26 27.28 -1.96
CA PRO A 430 2.51 26.70 -1.46
C PRO A 430 2.33 25.78 -0.25
N LYS A 431 1.15 25.81 0.40
CA LYS A 431 0.75 24.84 1.41
C LYS A 431 -0.64 24.32 1.08
N PHE A 432 -0.80 23.00 1.13
CA PHE A 432 -2.04 22.32 0.75
C PHE A 432 -2.21 21.05 1.56
N TYR A 433 -3.44 20.57 1.68
CA TYR A 433 -3.71 19.29 2.33
C TYR A 433 -3.66 18.13 1.33
N TRP A 434 -3.03 17.04 1.74
CA TRP A 434 -3.01 15.76 1.05
C TRP A 434 -3.63 14.71 1.97
N GLY A 435 -4.88 14.36 1.69
CA GLY A 435 -5.74 13.75 2.70
C GLY A 435 -5.90 14.70 3.88
N THR A 436 -5.54 14.24 5.08
CA THR A 436 -5.62 15.05 6.30
C THR A 436 -4.28 15.65 6.73
N GLY A 437 -3.20 15.34 6.03
CA GLY A 437 -1.88 15.91 6.30
C GLY A 437 -1.70 17.26 5.60
N LEU A 438 -1.13 18.25 6.30
CA LEU A 438 -0.69 19.50 5.69
C LEU A 438 0.69 19.29 5.04
N TYR A 439 0.78 19.60 3.75
CA TYR A 439 1.99 19.49 2.94
C TYR A 439 2.51 20.86 2.56
N ASN A 440 3.83 20.93 2.45
CA ASN A 440 4.57 22.10 1.98
C ASN A 440 5.10 21.80 0.57
N SER A 441 4.81 22.68 -0.40
CA SER A 441 5.21 22.48 -1.79
C SER A 441 6.72 22.38 -1.97
N TRP A 442 7.51 22.94 -1.06
CA TRP A 442 8.97 22.86 -1.14
C TRP A 442 9.47 21.45 -0.85
N GLU A 443 9.01 20.78 0.22
CA GLU A 443 9.53 19.46 0.64
C GLU A 443 8.56 18.29 0.44
N SER A 444 7.52 18.46 -0.38
CA SER A 444 6.45 17.46 -0.55
C SER A 444 6.86 16.16 -1.24
N ASN A 445 7.90 16.17 -2.08
CA ASN A 445 8.36 14.98 -2.80
C ASN A 445 9.87 15.12 -3.16
N PRO A 446 10.73 14.16 -2.76
CA PRO A 446 12.16 14.20 -3.06
C PRO A 446 12.50 14.07 -4.55
N ASP A 447 11.59 13.59 -5.39
CA ASP A 447 11.81 13.31 -6.82
C ASP A 447 11.20 14.39 -7.75
N TYR A 448 10.67 15.49 -7.19
CA TYR A 448 10.00 16.61 -7.89
C TYR A 448 10.90 17.86 -8.05
N SER A 449 10.57 18.78 -8.96
CA SER A 449 11.19 20.10 -9.14
C SER A 449 10.41 21.26 -8.47
N PRO A 450 10.48 21.43 -7.13
CA PRO A 450 9.78 22.51 -6.40
C PRO A 450 10.21 23.92 -6.79
N GLU A 451 11.36 24.06 -7.41
CA GLU A 451 11.98 25.33 -7.75
C GLU A 451 11.36 26.06 -8.96
N TYR A 452 10.28 25.55 -9.56
CA TYR A 452 9.60 26.23 -10.68
C TYR A 452 9.12 27.64 -10.32
N TRP A 453 8.84 27.92 -9.05
CA TRP A 453 8.42 29.25 -8.59
C TRP A 453 9.51 30.31 -8.84
N LEU A 454 10.79 29.90 -8.91
CA LEU A 454 11.91 30.79 -9.26
C LEU A 454 11.86 31.22 -10.73
N SER A 455 11.26 30.41 -11.60
CA SER A 455 11.15 30.65 -13.04
C SER A 455 9.78 31.18 -13.48
N LEU A 456 8.93 31.61 -12.55
CA LEU A 456 7.62 32.18 -12.90
C LEU A 456 7.78 33.43 -13.78
N PRO A 457 6.91 33.60 -14.80
CA PRO A 457 6.93 34.76 -15.67
C PRO A 457 6.41 36.01 -14.93
N ALA A 458 6.92 37.19 -15.26
CA ALA A 458 6.55 38.45 -14.56
C ALA A 458 5.03 38.74 -14.59
N GLN A 459 4.33 38.21 -15.59
CA GLN A 459 2.89 38.34 -15.81
C GLN A 459 2.04 37.73 -14.68
N VAL A 460 2.59 36.82 -13.86
CA VAL A 460 1.85 36.28 -12.70
C VAL A 460 1.94 37.15 -11.44
N ALA A 461 2.64 38.28 -11.50
CA ALA A 461 2.76 39.19 -10.36
C ALA A 461 1.41 39.69 -9.85
N GLY A 462 1.23 39.58 -8.53
CA GLY A 462 0.00 39.93 -7.82
C GLY A 462 -1.03 38.81 -7.75
N GLN A 463 -0.81 37.67 -8.42
CA GLN A 463 -1.72 36.52 -8.33
C GLN A 463 -1.56 35.81 -6.99
N LYS A 464 -2.58 35.91 -6.14
CA LYS A 464 -2.63 35.20 -4.86
C LYS A 464 -3.06 33.75 -5.07
N ARG A 465 -2.26 32.81 -4.55
CA ARG A 465 -2.65 31.41 -4.54
C ARG A 465 -3.51 31.07 -3.31
N PRO A 466 -4.44 30.11 -3.41
CA PRO A 466 -5.24 29.67 -2.28
C PRO A 466 -4.36 29.11 -1.17
N VAL A 467 -4.69 29.41 0.08
CA VAL A 467 -4.08 28.78 1.26
C VAL A 467 -5.16 27.94 1.94
N ALA A 468 -4.98 26.63 1.91
CA ALA A 468 -5.93 25.73 2.57
C ALA A 468 -5.84 25.92 4.10
N THR A 469 -6.97 26.21 4.74
CA THR A 469 -7.04 26.48 6.18
C THR A 469 -7.35 25.25 7.01
N ASP A 470 -7.93 24.22 6.39
CA ASP A 470 -8.20 22.93 7.01
C ASP A 470 -8.16 21.78 5.98
N ALA A 471 -8.26 20.55 6.48
CA ALA A 471 -8.20 19.32 5.69
C ALA A 471 -9.49 19.03 4.88
N LYS A 472 -10.51 19.89 4.94
CA LYS A 472 -11.77 19.63 4.23
C LYS A 472 -11.57 19.86 2.73
N ILE A 473 -12.08 18.92 1.94
CA ILE A 473 -11.98 18.97 0.48
C ILE A 473 -13.00 19.99 -0.03
N GLN A 474 -12.55 21.19 -0.38
CA GLN A 474 -13.39 22.30 -0.88
C GLN A 474 -13.87 22.01 -2.32
N LEU A 475 -15.17 21.81 -2.53
CA LEU A 475 -15.69 21.29 -3.80
C LEU A 475 -15.55 22.29 -4.95
N GLU A 476 -15.54 23.58 -4.68
CA GLU A 476 -15.35 24.62 -5.69
C GLU A 476 -13.97 24.56 -6.37
N THR A 477 -12.95 24.02 -5.68
CA THR A 477 -11.60 23.81 -6.24
C THR A 477 -11.28 22.35 -6.52
N ARG A 478 -12.03 21.41 -5.94
CA ARG A 478 -11.78 19.96 -6.03
C ARG A 478 -12.82 19.18 -6.80
N SER A 479 -13.73 19.86 -7.49
CA SER A 479 -14.66 19.20 -8.40
C SER A 479 -14.62 19.75 -9.82
N SER A 480 -14.96 18.90 -10.78
CA SER A 480 -15.16 19.24 -12.19
C SER A 480 -16.60 18.97 -12.60
N ALA A 481 -17.17 19.85 -13.41
CA ALA A 481 -18.53 19.73 -13.90
C ALA A 481 -18.56 18.72 -15.05
N MET A 482 -19.34 17.64 -14.92
CA MET A 482 -19.48 16.63 -15.99
C MET A 482 -20.63 16.98 -16.96
N ASP A 483 -21.42 18.01 -16.62
CA ASP A 483 -22.53 18.54 -17.41
C ASP A 483 -22.73 20.05 -17.14
N ASP A 484 -23.64 20.68 -17.90
CA ASP A 484 -23.96 22.10 -17.82
C ASP A 484 -24.93 22.48 -16.68
N ARG A 485 -25.30 21.52 -15.82
CA ARG A 485 -26.25 21.73 -14.71
C ARG A 485 -25.58 22.00 -13.38
N SER A 486 -24.26 22.06 -13.35
CA SER A 486 -23.47 22.42 -12.18
C SER A 486 -22.64 23.69 -12.41
N LYS A 487 -22.46 24.49 -11.35
CA LYS A 487 -21.60 25.67 -11.38
C LYS A 487 -21.11 26.08 -10.00
N VAL A 488 -19.92 26.66 -9.96
CA VAL A 488 -19.40 27.35 -8.78
C VAL A 488 -20.18 28.65 -8.58
N MET A 489 -20.56 28.94 -7.34
CA MET A 489 -21.34 30.10 -6.93
C MET A 489 -20.73 30.71 -5.67
N THR A 490 -20.73 32.03 -5.56
CA THR A 490 -20.42 32.73 -4.30
C THR A 490 -21.65 33.47 -3.82
N LYS A 491 -22.05 33.24 -2.57
CA LYS A 491 -23.16 33.95 -1.90
C LYS A 491 -22.86 34.05 -0.41
N ASP A 492 -23.07 35.24 0.16
CA ASP A 492 -22.87 35.50 1.60
C ASP A 492 -21.45 35.09 2.07
N GLU A 493 -20.42 35.51 1.30
CA GLU A 493 -18.99 35.19 1.52
C GLU A 493 -18.61 33.70 1.46
N ARG A 494 -19.56 32.82 1.12
CA ARG A 494 -19.34 31.39 0.95
C ARG A 494 -19.33 31.02 -0.53
N THR A 495 -18.30 30.30 -0.96
CA THR A 495 -18.19 29.75 -2.31
C THR A 495 -18.50 28.26 -2.26
N PHE A 496 -19.40 27.80 -3.13
CA PHE A 496 -19.89 26.42 -3.13
C PHE A 496 -20.25 25.99 -4.56
N VAL A 497 -20.45 24.70 -4.77
CA VAL A 497 -20.91 24.13 -6.05
C VAL A 497 -22.42 23.92 -5.99
N ARG A 498 -23.17 24.60 -6.86
CA ARG A 498 -24.59 24.34 -7.07
C ARG A 498 -24.76 23.28 -8.14
N VAL A 499 -25.52 22.22 -7.83
CA VAL A 499 -25.95 21.20 -8.79
C VAL A 499 -27.48 21.24 -8.89
N ASN A 500 -28.00 21.48 -10.09
CA ASN A 500 -29.44 21.39 -10.35
C ASN A 500 -29.79 19.92 -10.57
N ALA A 501 -30.72 19.38 -9.79
CA ALA A 501 -31.10 17.98 -9.90
C ALA A 501 -31.85 17.70 -11.20
N ALA A 502 -31.70 16.48 -11.73
CA ALA A 502 -32.45 15.97 -12.86
C ALA A 502 -32.83 14.50 -12.62
N GLU A 503 -33.87 14.01 -13.30
CA GLU A 503 -34.32 12.62 -13.17
C GLU A 503 -33.23 11.62 -13.59
N GLN A 504 -32.47 11.95 -14.64
CA GLN A 504 -31.32 11.15 -15.10
C GLN A 504 -30.03 11.44 -14.32
N GLY A 505 -30.07 12.40 -13.39
CA GLY A 505 -28.93 12.83 -12.60
C GLY A 505 -28.18 14.02 -13.21
N SER A 506 -27.48 14.77 -12.35
CA SER A 506 -26.51 15.80 -12.74
C SER A 506 -25.23 15.60 -11.94
N THR A 507 -24.08 15.63 -12.61
CA THR A 507 -22.87 15.01 -12.09
C THR A 507 -21.71 15.99 -12.00
N ILE A 508 -21.02 15.92 -10.87
CA ILE A 508 -19.68 16.49 -10.69
C ILE A 508 -18.71 15.37 -10.34
N ALA A 509 -17.47 15.44 -10.82
CA ALA A 509 -16.40 14.55 -10.39
C ALA A 509 -15.61 15.23 -9.26
N VAL A 510 -15.48 14.58 -8.11
CA VAL A 510 -14.80 15.12 -6.91
C VAL A 510 -13.49 14.37 -6.70
N ARG A 511 -12.37 15.08 -6.78
CA ARG A 511 -11.02 14.52 -6.67
C ARG A 511 -10.43 14.67 -5.27
N THR A 512 -9.25 14.09 -5.05
CA THR A 512 -8.50 14.11 -3.78
C THR A 512 -9.27 13.55 -2.57
N LEU A 513 -10.20 12.61 -2.79
CA LEU A 513 -11.04 11.98 -1.75
C LEU A 513 -10.31 10.92 -0.90
N MET A 514 -9.09 11.22 -0.44
CA MET A 514 -8.18 10.30 0.24
C MET A 514 -8.68 9.83 1.63
N TYR A 515 -9.58 8.85 1.63
CA TYR A 515 -10.30 8.37 2.82
C TYR A 515 -9.37 7.95 3.97
N VAL A 516 -9.65 8.44 5.18
CA VAL A 516 -8.84 8.19 6.40
C VAL A 516 -8.85 6.71 6.81
N SER A 517 -10.00 6.06 6.69
CA SER A 517 -10.16 4.64 6.98
C SER A 517 -11.25 4.03 6.11
N ARG A 518 -11.13 2.73 5.87
CA ARG A 518 -12.15 1.92 5.20
C ARG A 518 -12.44 0.62 5.95
N THR A 519 -12.17 0.58 7.26
CA THR A 519 -12.31 -0.63 8.07
C THR A 519 -13.20 -0.36 9.28
N GLY A 520 -14.33 -1.06 9.35
CA GLY A 520 -15.38 -0.75 10.33
C GLY A 520 -16.01 0.61 10.05
N PHE A 521 -16.86 1.08 10.97
CA PHE A 521 -17.56 2.36 10.81
C PHE A 521 -16.59 3.51 10.49
N SER A 522 -16.65 3.99 9.25
CA SER A 522 -15.73 4.95 8.63
C SER A 522 -16.54 6.03 7.90
N PRO A 523 -17.28 6.87 8.64
CA PRO A 523 -18.13 7.89 8.04
C PRO A 523 -17.31 8.97 7.34
N VAL A 524 -17.85 9.45 6.22
CA VAL A 524 -17.41 10.66 5.50
C VAL A 524 -18.58 11.62 5.47
N GLY A 525 -18.34 12.88 5.83
CA GLY A 525 -19.36 13.93 5.87
C GLY A 525 -19.33 14.77 4.60
N VAL A 526 -20.50 15.05 4.02
CA VAL A 526 -20.68 15.99 2.91
C VAL A 526 -21.50 17.16 3.42
N GLN A 527 -20.95 18.37 3.35
CA GLN A 527 -21.66 19.59 3.74
C GLN A 527 -22.56 20.04 2.58
N VAL A 528 -23.87 19.96 2.79
CA VAL A 528 -24.88 20.18 1.74
C VAL A 528 -26.04 21.05 2.25
N ARG A 529 -26.69 21.77 1.34
CA ARG A 529 -28.06 22.28 1.55
C ARG A 529 -28.91 22.04 0.31
N THR A 530 -30.20 21.85 0.51
CA THR A 530 -31.17 21.59 -0.56
C THR A 530 -32.43 22.43 -0.37
N ASN A 531 -33.16 22.68 -1.47
CA ASN A 531 -34.49 23.30 -1.47
C ASN A 531 -35.63 22.28 -1.61
N GLY A 532 -35.31 20.99 -1.72
CA GLY A 532 -36.24 19.89 -1.95
C GLY A 532 -35.53 18.53 -1.76
N PRO A 533 -36.30 17.43 -1.65
CA PRO A 533 -35.72 16.09 -1.54
C PRO A 533 -35.04 15.67 -2.85
N ALA A 534 -33.90 15.00 -2.72
CA ALA A 534 -33.12 14.43 -3.83
C ALA A 534 -32.38 13.17 -3.36
N THR A 535 -31.60 12.56 -4.25
CA THR A 535 -30.66 11.48 -3.92
C THR A 535 -29.28 11.87 -4.44
N LEU A 536 -28.27 11.75 -3.60
CA LEU A 536 -26.87 11.83 -3.98
C LEU A 536 -26.36 10.42 -4.30
N GLY A 537 -26.10 10.16 -5.56
CA GLY A 537 -25.31 9.02 -6.01
C GLY A 537 -23.82 9.32 -5.85
N ILE A 538 -23.07 8.41 -5.23
CA ILE A 538 -21.61 8.49 -5.09
C ILE A 538 -21.02 7.21 -5.68
N GLY A 539 -20.17 7.29 -6.71
CA GLY A 539 -19.69 6.10 -7.40
C GLY A 539 -18.38 6.27 -8.16
N LYS A 540 -17.84 5.16 -8.67
CA LYS A 540 -16.69 5.17 -9.61
C LYS A 540 -17.01 5.81 -10.95
N ASP A 541 -18.28 5.76 -11.28
CA ASP A 541 -18.87 6.22 -12.53
C ASP A 541 -20.31 6.64 -12.21
N PRO A 542 -20.95 7.43 -13.08
CA PRO A 542 -22.31 7.91 -12.83
C PRO A 542 -23.38 6.81 -12.75
N ALA A 543 -23.13 5.60 -13.28
CA ALA A 543 -24.09 4.49 -13.31
C ALA A 543 -24.01 3.59 -12.07
N THR A 544 -22.80 3.29 -11.58
CA THR A 544 -22.54 2.39 -10.45
C THR A 544 -22.29 3.19 -9.17
N ARG A 545 -23.33 3.40 -8.37
CA ARG A 545 -23.27 4.34 -7.23
C ARG A 545 -23.91 3.83 -5.94
N LEU A 546 -23.35 4.27 -4.81
CA LEU A 546 -24.01 4.31 -3.52
C LEU A 546 -25.03 5.45 -3.54
N GLU A 547 -26.25 5.18 -3.13
CA GLU A 547 -27.30 6.20 -3.05
C GLU A 547 -27.48 6.67 -1.61
N VAL A 548 -27.29 7.97 -1.41
CA VAL A 548 -27.45 8.67 -0.14
C VAL A 548 -28.65 9.61 -0.28
N PRO A 549 -29.76 9.40 0.44
CA PRO A 549 -30.90 10.29 0.37
C PRO A 549 -30.54 11.69 0.87
N LEU A 550 -30.90 12.72 0.10
CA LEU A 550 -30.80 14.12 0.49
C LEU A 550 -32.20 14.61 0.89
N PRO A 551 -32.48 14.87 2.18
CA PRO A 551 -33.74 15.47 2.59
C PRO A 551 -33.81 16.93 2.13
N ASN A 552 -34.99 17.55 2.19
CA ASN A 552 -35.11 19.01 2.05
C ASN A 552 -34.54 19.68 3.31
N THR A 553 -33.40 20.37 3.18
CA THR A 553 -32.78 21.07 4.32
C THR A 553 -33.33 22.47 4.54
N ASN A 554 -34.32 22.90 3.73
CA ASN A 554 -34.87 24.27 3.72
C ASN A 554 -33.77 25.33 3.56
N ASN A 555 -32.82 25.07 2.65
CA ASN A 555 -31.64 25.90 2.39
C ASN A 555 -30.70 26.09 3.59
N GLN A 556 -30.79 25.25 4.62
CA GLN A 556 -29.86 25.25 5.75
C GLN A 556 -28.71 24.28 5.48
N TRP A 557 -27.48 24.68 5.81
CA TRP A 557 -26.31 23.82 5.71
C TRP A 557 -26.35 22.72 6.75
N ARG A 558 -26.23 21.47 6.31
CA ARG A 558 -26.21 20.26 7.13
C ARG A 558 -25.18 19.27 6.60
N TYR A 559 -24.66 18.43 7.47
CA TYR A 559 -23.88 17.28 7.04
C TYR A 559 -24.83 16.15 6.66
N VAL A 560 -24.57 15.50 5.52
CA VAL A 560 -25.03 14.14 5.27
C VAL A 560 -23.81 13.22 5.30
N THR A 561 -23.96 12.00 5.76
CA THR A 561 -22.84 11.06 5.89
C THR A 561 -23.05 9.78 5.11
N PHE A 562 -21.96 9.23 4.61
CA PHE A 562 -21.92 7.87 4.06
C PHE A 562 -20.75 7.10 4.69
N ASP A 563 -20.87 5.77 4.76
CA ASP A 563 -19.89 4.91 5.42
C ASP A 563 -18.97 4.24 4.40
N MET A 564 -17.66 4.45 4.57
CA MET A 564 -16.60 3.93 3.70
C MET A 564 -16.07 2.55 4.10
N ASP A 565 -16.68 1.90 5.09
CA ASP A 565 -16.36 0.52 5.46
C ASP A 565 -16.43 -0.41 4.24
N VAL A 566 -15.31 -1.05 3.87
CA VAL A 566 -15.24 -1.91 2.68
C VAL A 566 -16.29 -3.01 2.69
N GLU A 567 -16.65 -3.54 3.87
CA GLU A 567 -17.65 -4.59 4.01
C GLU A 567 -19.05 -4.10 3.57
N LYS A 568 -19.37 -2.82 3.80
CA LYS A 568 -20.64 -2.20 3.39
C LYS A 568 -20.67 -1.80 1.92
N LEU A 569 -19.50 -1.73 1.29
CA LEU A 569 -19.33 -1.36 -0.12
C LEU A 569 -19.22 -2.58 -1.04
N THR A 570 -19.36 -3.80 -0.51
CA THR A 570 -19.27 -5.05 -1.28
C THR A 570 -20.23 -5.02 -2.50
N GLY A 571 -19.69 -5.26 -3.70
CA GLY A 571 -20.45 -5.20 -4.95
C GLY A 571 -20.71 -3.79 -5.52
N LYS A 572 -20.30 -2.73 -4.80
CA LYS A 572 -20.37 -1.34 -5.26
C LYS A 572 -18.97 -0.77 -5.40
N SER A 573 -18.51 -0.59 -6.64
CA SER A 573 -17.23 0.05 -6.88
C SER A 573 -17.39 1.57 -6.72
N LEU A 574 -16.93 2.13 -5.61
CA LEU A 574 -17.00 3.58 -5.33
C LEU A 574 -15.95 4.43 -6.06
N GLY A 575 -15.19 3.84 -6.96
CA GLY A 575 -14.12 4.52 -7.68
C GLY A 575 -12.83 4.40 -6.93
N GLY A 576 -11.73 4.79 -7.58
CA GLY A 576 -10.42 4.76 -6.96
C GLY A 576 -10.39 5.46 -5.59
N GLU A 577 -9.28 5.31 -4.87
CA GLU A 577 -9.11 5.90 -3.53
C GLU A 577 -9.13 7.44 -3.50
N ASN A 578 -9.23 8.11 -4.67
CA ASN A 578 -9.00 9.55 -4.81
C ASN A 578 -10.03 10.29 -5.68
N LEU A 579 -10.96 9.62 -6.37
CA LEU A 579 -11.99 10.24 -7.22
C LEU A 579 -13.34 9.56 -7.00
N ALA A 580 -14.41 10.35 -6.90
CA ALA A 580 -15.78 9.84 -6.97
C ALA A 580 -16.69 10.80 -7.73
N TYR A 581 -17.66 10.26 -8.46
CA TYR A 581 -18.70 11.02 -9.14
C TYR A 581 -19.87 11.22 -8.20
N PHE A 582 -20.26 12.48 -8.01
CA PHE A 582 -21.40 12.89 -7.22
C PHE A 582 -22.54 13.23 -8.19
N THR A 583 -23.52 12.35 -8.28
CA THR A 583 -24.67 12.47 -9.18
C THR A 583 -25.94 12.80 -8.40
N VAL A 584 -26.50 13.98 -8.60
CA VAL A 584 -27.73 14.42 -7.91
C VAL A 584 -28.96 14.07 -8.74
N LEU A 585 -29.77 13.16 -8.21
CA LEU A 585 -31.03 12.69 -8.80
C LEU A 585 -32.20 13.37 -8.11
N GLY A 586 -33.14 13.93 -8.87
CA GLY A 586 -34.32 14.58 -8.29
C GLY A 586 -35.19 15.27 -9.34
N ALA A 587 -36.32 15.81 -8.88
CA ALA A 587 -37.24 16.56 -9.74
C ALA A 587 -36.61 17.87 -10.24
N ASN A 588 -37.02 18.29 -11.44
CA ASN A 588 -36.61 19.58 -11.99
C ASN A 588 -36.98 20.73 -11.03
N GLY A 589 -36.04 21.65 -10.80
CA GLY A 589 -36.20 22.77 -9.85
C GLY A 589 -35.65 22.49 -8.45
N VAL A 590 -35.31 21.22 -8.13
CA VAL A 590 -34.53 20.90 -6.94
C VAL A 590 -33.06 21.24 -7.17
N THR A 591 -32.43 21.84 -6.17
CA THR A 591 -31.01 22.18 -6.16
C THR A 591 -30.33 21.59 -4.94
N ALA A 592 -29.11 21.11 -5.11
CA ALA A 592 -28.21 20.74 -4.05
C ALA A 592 -26.95 21.61 -4.16
N ASP A 593 -26.70 22.40 -3.12
CA ASP A 593 -25.47 23.17 -2.99
C ASP A 593 -24.50 22.38 -2.10
N PHE A 594 -23.27 22.16 -2.58
CA PHE A 594 -22.21 21.45 -1.86
C PHE A 594 -21.03 22.37 -1.57
N ASP A 595 -20.56 22.35 -0.32
CA ASP A 595 -19.44 23.17 0.12
C ASP A 595 -18.13 22.37 0.15
N TYR A 596 -18.03 21.43 1.08
CA TYR A 596 -16.84 20.59 1.23
C TYR A 596 -17.18 19.15 1.66
N VAL A 597 -16.19 18.27 1.52
CA VAL A 597 -16.19 16.92 2.10
C VAL A 597 -15.26 16.87 3.31
N ASN A 598 -15.77 16.35 4.43
CA ASN A 598 -15.04 16.10 5.66
C ASN A 598 -14.67 14.61 5.77
N LEU A 599 -13.41 14.29 5.55
CA LEU A 599 -12.86 12.93 5.64
C LEU A 599 -12.65 12.48 7.10
N GLU A 600 -12.71 13.40 8.07
CA GLU A 600 -12.52 13.16 9.50
C GLU A 600 -13.86 13.18 10.28
N ALA A 601 -14.98 12.95 9.59
CA ALA A 601 -16.31 12.95 10.18
C ALA A 601 -16.42 12.04 11.42
N LYS A 602 -15.66 10.94 11.47
CA LYS A 602 -15.65 10.03 12.62
C LYS A 602 -15.23 10.69 13.93
N THR A 603 -14.31 11.64 13.89
CA THR A 603 -13.78 12.34 15.08
C THR A 603 -14.33 13.74 15.23
N GLN A 604 -14.83 14.34 14.15
CA GLN A 604 -15.30 15.73 14.13
C GLN A 604 -16.83 15.87 14.16
N LEU A 605 -17.60 14.82 13.89
CA LEU A 605 -19.06 14.85 13.89
C LEU A 605 -19.65 13.81 14.85
N THR A 606 -20.78 14.15 15.43
CA THR A 606 -21.79 13.19 15.90
C THR A 606 -22.60 12.76 14.68
N VAL A 607 -22.82 11.46 14.53
CA VAL A 607 -23.43 10.90 13.32
C VAL A 607 -24.60 10.03 13.76
N PRO A 608 -25.84 10.48 13.53
CA PRO A 608 -27.01 9.64 13.74
C PRO A 608 -26.92 8.40 12.86
N GLN A 609 -27.11 7.22 13.45
CA GLN A 609 -27.02 5.95 12.75
C GLN A 609 -28.33 5.19 12.88
N PHE A 610 -28.92 4.86 11.74
CA PHE A 610 -29.96 3.85 11.73
C PHE A 610 -29.36 2.45 11.89
N PRO A 611 -30.08 1.50 12.52
CA PRO A 611 -29.64 0.11 12.65
C PRO A 611 -29.28 -0.49 11.29
N ALA A 612 -28.25 -1.33 11.19
CA ALA A 612 -27.77 -1.85 9.89
C ALA A 612 -28.82 -2.62 9.05
N ASP A 613 -29.93 -3.07 9.66
CA ASP A 613 -30.98 -3.86 9.00
C ASP A 613 -32.11 -3.02 8.39
N VAL A 614 -31.81 -1.81 7.91
CA VAL A 614 -32.83 -0.92 7.33
C VAL A 614 -33.41 -1.39 6.00
N THR A 615 -32.74 -2.32 5.33
CA THR A 615 -33.12 -2.81 4.00
C THR A 615 -34.21 -3.87 4.05
N THR A 616 -34.35 -4.57 5.17
CA THR A 616 -35.39 -5.57 5.38
C THR A 616 -36.74 -4.85 5.49
N PRO A 617 -37.72 -5.12 4.60
CA PRO A 617 -39.02 -4.48 4.65
C PRO A 617 -39.74 -4.77 5.98
N ILE A 618 -40.36 -3.75 6.55
CA ILE A 618 -41.27 -3.94 7.69
C ILE A 618 -42.55 -4.56 7.14
N ILE A 619 -42.95 -5.71 7.68
CA ILE A 619 -44.18 -6.38 7.24
C ILE A 619 -45.34 -5.94 8.13
N GLY A 620 -46.45 -5.53 7.50
CA GLY A 620 -47.74 -5.28 8.13
C GLY A 620 -48.84 -6.12 7.49
N VAL A 621 -50.00 -6.20 8.15
CA VAL A 621 -51.19 -6.91 7.65
C VAL A 621 -52.34 -5.92 7.58
N ALA A 622 -53.08 -5.90 6.47
CA ALA A 622 -54.26 -5.05 6.33
C ALA A 622 -55.26 -5.32 7.48
N GLY A 623 -55.71 -4.27 8.16
CA GLY A 623 -56.62 -4.34 9.31
C GLY A 623 -55.95 -4.44 10.68
N ALA A 624 -54.69 -4.87 10.75
CA ALA A 624 -53.90 -4.96 11.99
C ALA A 624 -53.20 -3.62 12.29
N GLU A 625 -53.06 -3.26 13.57
CA GLU A 625 -52.29 -2.07 13.95
C GLU A 625 -50.78 -2.34 13.88
N LEU A 626 -50.06 -1.55 13.07
CA LEU A 626 -48.61 -1.59 12.96
C LEU A 626 -47.99 -0.52 13.87
N LYS A 627 -47.20 -0.98 14.86
CA LYS A 627 -46.35 -0.14 15.70
C LYS A 627 -44.90 -0.57 15.57
N ARG A 628 -44.03 0.30 15.05
CA ARG A 628 -42.60 -0.01 14.88
C ARG A 628 -41.73 1.20 15.19
N SER A 629 -40.62 0.98 15.89
CA SER A 629 -39.60 2.03 16.05
C SER A 629 -38.77 2.11 14.77
N LEU A 630 -38.62 3.33 14.26
CA LEU A 630 -37.71 3.64 13.15
C LEU A 630 -36.51 4.45 13.63
N SER A 631 -36.25 4.50 14.94
CA SER A 631 -35.25 5.38 15.56
C SER A 631 -33.84 5.07 15.07
N ALA A 632 -33.05 6.14 14.97
CA ALA A 632 -31.60 6.08 14.90
C ALA A 632 -31.01 6.14 16.31
N THR A 633 -29.73 5.80 16.44
CA THR A 633 -28.92 6.01 17.63
C THR A 633 -27.81 7.00 17.32
N ASP A 634 -27.41 7.79 18.30
CA ASP A 634 -26.18 8.58 18.22
C ASP A 634 -25.17 8.08 19.25
N ALA A 635 -23.93 7.87 18.83
CA ALA A 635 -22.89 7.28 19.67
C ALA A 635 -22.39 8.22 20.77
N ALA A 636 -22.52 9.54 20.59
CA ALA A 636 -22.23 10.54 21.61
C ALA A 636 -23.42 10.79 22.56
N GLY A 637 -24.58 10.20 22.26
CA GLY A 637 -25.78 10.32 23.08
C GLY A 637 -26.59 11.59 22.81
N GLU A 638 -26.40 12.23 21.65
CA GLU A 638 -27.17 13.42 21.26
C GLU A 638 -28.68 13.13 21.17
N VAL A 639 -29.49 14.14 21.50
CA VAL A 639 -30.95 14.04 21.40
C VAL A 639 -31.35 14.20 19.94
N LEU A 640 -31.98 13.15 19.39
CA LEU A 640 -32.36 13.11 17.98
C LEU A 640 -33.79 13.60 17.76
N ALA A 641 -33.96 14.49 16.77
CA ALA A 641 -35.26 14.85 16.22
C ALA A 641 -35.52 14.07 14.92
N TYR A 642 -36.79 13.72 14.69
CA TYR A 642 -37.20 12.92 13.54
C TYR A 642 -38.25 13.62 12.69
N THR A 643 -38.07 13.53 11.38
CA THR A 643 -39.06 13.97 10.38
C THR A 643 -39.30 12.87 9.35
N SER A 644 -40.44 12.93 8.67
CA SER A 644 -40.79 11.98 7.61
C SER A 644 -41.35 12.68 6.38
N ALA A 645 -41.11 12.11 5.21
CA ALA A 645 -41.71 12.56 3.94
C ALA A 645 -42.34 11.37 3.20
N GLY A 646 -43.55 11.58 2.66
CA GLY A 646 -44.27 10.55 1.87
C GLY A 646 -45.01 9.50 2.68
N LEU A 647 -45.36 9.77 3.95
CA LEU A 647 -46.14 8.83 4.76
C LEU A 647 -47.49 8.46 4.09
N PRO A 648 -47.90 7.18 4.14
CA PRO A 648 -49.24 6.77 3.72
C PRO A 648 -50.34 7.48 4.52
N ILE A 649 -51.53 7.60 3.92
CA ILE A 649 -52.69 8.18 4.60
C ILE A 649 -52.99 7.39 5.88
N GLY A 650 -53.14 8.10 7.00
CA GLY A 650 -53.40 7.52 8.32
C GLY A 650 -52.17 6.98 9.06
N ALA A 651 -50.96 7.04 8.46
CA ALA A 651 -49.71 6.77 9.16
C ALA A 651 -49.20 8.04 9.87
N SER A 652 -48.54 7.88 11.01
CA SER A 652 -47.88 8.96 11.74
C SER A 652 -46.52 8.52 12.29
N LEU A 653 -45.57 9.45 12.38
CA LEU A 653 -44.25 9.24 12.98
C LEU A 653 -44.07 10.21 14.16
N HIS A 654 -43.71 9.70 15.33
CA HIS A 654 -43.45 10.54 16.50
C HIS A 654 -42.12 11.32 16.35
N PRO A 655 -42.09 12.65 16.55
CA PRO A 655 -40.93 13.49 16.24
C PRO A 655 -39.71 13.28 17.15
N GLU A 656 -39.88 12.68 18.33
CA GLU A 656 -38.77 12.46 19.29
C GLU A 656 -38.35 10.99 19.43
N THR A 657 -39.21 10.05 19.05
CA THR A 657 -38.98 8.61 19.27
C THR A 657 -38.95 7.80 17.98
N ALA A 658 -39.28 8.43 16.84
CA ALA A 658 -39.46 7.78 15.55
C ALA A 658 -40.42 6.57 15.58
N GLN A 659 -41.38 6.55 16.51
CA GLN A 659 -42.39 5.49 16.55
C GLN A 659 -43.39 5.69 15.42
N LEU A 660 -43.39 4.77 14.46
CA LEU A 660 -44.42 4.65 13.43
C LEU A 660 -45.68 4.06 14.05
N LYS A 661 -46.82 4.71 13.85
CA LYS A 661 -48.16 4.18 14.12
C LYS A 661 -49.00 4.24 12.86
N TRP A 662 -49.56 3.09 12.46
CA TRP A 662 -50.38 2.99 11.26
C TRP A 662 -51.35 1.82 11.35
N LYS A 663 -52.61 2.00 10.94
CA LYS A 663 -53.58 0.92 10.75
C LYS A 663 -53.90 0.79 9.25
N PRO A 664 -53.09 0.06 8.48
CA PRO A 664 -53.27 -0.09 7.04
C PRO A 664 -54.61 -0.76 6.70
N THR A 665 -55.18 -0.40 5.56
CA THR A 665 -56.41 -0.97 5.00
C THR A 665 -56.12 -1.87 3.80
N SER A 666 -57.14 -2.50 3.21
CA SER A 666 -56.98 -3.26 1.97
C SER A 666 -56.48 -2.42 0.79
N ARG A 667 -56.68 -1.09 0.80
CA ARG A 667 -56.13 -0.17 -0.21
C ARG A 667 -54.62 0.04 -0.07
N ASP A 668 -54.08 -0.28 1.11
CA ASP A 668 -52.67 -0.09 1.42
C ASP A 668 -51.81 -1.32 1.10
N VAL A 669 -52.43 -2.42 0.66
CA VAL A 669 -51.75 -3.66 0.27
C VAL A 669 -50.67 -3.38 -0.80
N GLY A 670 -49.53 -4.05 -0.63
CA GLY A 670 -48.33 -3.89 -1.46
C GLY A 670 -47.23 -3.07 -0.78
N LYS A 671 -46.18 -2.78 -1.54
CA LYS A 671 -45.00 -2.04 -1.07
C LYS A 671 -45.35 -0.55 -0.90
N ARG A 672 -44.94 0.05 0.21
CA ARG A 672 -44.99 1.48 0.50
C ARG A 672 -43.62 1.93 0.95
N ILE A 673 -43.14 3.06 0.43
CA ILE A 673 -41.81 3.60 0.74
C ILE A 673 -41.99 5.05 1.14
N PHE A 674 -41.42 5.43 2.27
CA PHE A 674 -41.37 6.83 2.74
C PHE A 674 -40.00 7.10 3.36
N GLN A 675 -39.61 8.38 3.48
CA GLN A 675 -38.32 8.76 4.04
C GLN A 675 -38.45 9.04 5.54
N VAL A 676 -37.43 8.64 6.30
CA VAL A 676 -37.25 9.01 7.71
C VAL A 676 -35.89 9.67 7.86
N THR A 677 -35.88 10.85 8.46
CA THR A 677 -34.67 11.63 8.72
C THR A 677 -34.47 11.78 10.23
N ALA A 678 -33.29 11.41 10.72
CA ALA A 678 -32.81 11.71 12.06
C ALA A 678 -31.87 12.93 11.99
N ASN A 679 -31.99 13.83 12.96
CA ASN A 679 -31.29 15.11 13.00
C ASN A 679 -30.74 15.36 14.41
N ASP A 680 -29.43 15.61 14.52
CA ASP A 680 -28.74 16.05 15.75
C ASP A 680 -28.37 17.55 15.72
N ALA A 681 -29.05 18.32 14.87
CA ALA A 681 -28.83 19.72 14.50
C ALA A 681 -27.69 19.98 13.50
N ALA A 682 -26.58 19.23 13.54
CA ALA A 682 -25.45 19.40 12.61
C ALA A 682 -25.52 18.42 11.43
N THR A 683 -25.82 17.17 11.72
CA THR A 683 -25.81 16.01 10.84
C THR A 683 -27.23 15.46 10.64
N LEU A 684 -27.52 15.12 9.39
CA LEU A 684 -28.74 14.44 8.98
C LEU A 684 -28.40 13.03 8.51
N ALA A 685 -29.07 12.04 9.09
CA ALA A 685 -29.13 10.71 8.52
C ALA A 685 -30.53 10.49 7.97
N THR A 686 -30.63 10.19 6.67
CA THR A 686 -31.91 9.91 6.02
C THR A 686 -31.89 8.52 5.42
N ARG A 687 -32.99 7.79 5.57
CA ARG A 687 -33.18 6.49 4.93
C ARG A 687 -34.58 6.33 4.37
N PRO A 688 -34.75 5.56 3.28
CA PRO A 688 -36.05 5.00 2.96
C PRO A 688 -36.45 3.96 4.01
N ALA A 689 -37.70 4.04 4.47
CA ALA A 689 -38.38 2.98 5.21
C ALA A 689 -39.33 2.27 4.23
N THR A 690 -39.08 0.99 3.99
CA THR A 690 -39.95 0.15 3.17
C THR A 690 -40.90 -0.61 4.08
N VAL A 691 -42.21 -0.46 3.86
CA VAL A 691 -43.26 -1.22 4.53
C VAL A 691 -44.02 -2.03 3.48
N LEU A 692 -44.13 -3.34 3.68
CA LEU A 692 -44.91 -4.23 2.83
C LEU A 692 -46.19 -4.61 3.58
N ILE A 693 -47.34 -4.16 3.07
CA ILE A 693 -48.64 -4.54 3.62
C ILE A 693 -49.16 -5.77 2.89
N ALA A 694 -49.24 -6.88 3.61
CA ALA A 694 -49.85 -8.10 3.13
C ALA A 694 -51.38 -8.04 3.25
N ALA A 695 -52.08 -8.71 2.34
CA ALA A 695 -53.53 -8.81 2.36
C ALA A 695 -54.05 -9.62 3.57
N ASP A 696 -53.26 -10.62 4.00
CA ASP A 696 -53.56 -11.52 5.11
C ASP A 696 -52.27 -12.03 5.77
N ARG A 697 -52.42 -12.76 6.87
CA ARG A 697 -51.29 -13.33 7.63
C ARG A 697 -50.48 -14.35 6.83
N GLN A 698 -51.11 -15.17 5.98
CA GLN A 698 -50.38 -16.18 5.19
C GLN A 698 -49.45 -15.51 4.15
N SER A 699 -49.93 -14.45 3.52
CA SER A 699 -49.16 -13.64 2.59
C SER A 699 -48.02 -12.91 3.30
N ALA A 700 -48.23 -12.45 4.55
CA ALA A 700 -47.20 -11.86 5.39
C ALA A 700 -46.09 -12.85 5.77
N PHE A 701 -46.46 -14.09 6.11
CA PHE A 701 -45.51 -15.19 6.34
C PHE A 701 -44.66 -15.47 5.10
N ASN A 702 -45.28 -15.54 3.91
CA ASN A 702 -44.55 -15.77 2.67
C ASN A 702 -43.59 -14.62 2.35
N ALA A 703 -44.00 -13.37 2.58
CA ALA A 703 -43.12 -12.22 2.43
C ALA A 703 -41.94 -12.23 3.41
N ALA A 704 -42.13 -12.72 4.64
CA ALA A 704 -41.06 -12.86 5.62
C ALA A 704 -40.01 -13.92 5.25
N LEU A 705 -40.30 -14.79 4.28
CA LEU A 705 -39.38 -15.78 3.72
C LEU A 705 -38.55 -15.27 2.53
N GLU A 706 -38.74 -14.01 2.10
CA GLU A 706 -37.97 -13.42 1.00
C GLU A 706 -36.45 -13.51 1.27
N GLY A 707 -35.71 -14.15 0.36
CA GLY A 707 -34.27 -14.44 0.49
C GLY A 707 -33.92 -15.89 0.82
N TYR A 708 -34.89 -16.72 1.23
CA TYR A 708 -34.71 -18.16 1.36
C TYR A 708 -35.00 -18.88 0.04
N ASP A 709 -34.02 -19.67 -0.45
CA ASP A 709 -34.18 -20.56 -1.59
C ASP A 709 -34.27 -22.02 -1.09
N PRO A 710 -35.42 -22.70 -1.26
CA PRO A 710 -35.57 -24.09 -0.84
C PRO A 710 -34.69 -25.09 -1.60
N ASN A 711 -34.10 -24.70 -2.73
CA ASN A 711 -33.21 -25.54 -3.53
C ASN A 711 -31.72 -25.29 -3.22
N ALA A 712 -31.40 -24.27 -2.43
CA ALA A 712 -30.04 -23.96 -2.05
C ALA A 712 -29.58 -24.77 -0.83
N THR A 713 -28.28 -25.07 -0.80
CA THR A 713 -27.65 -25.70 0.36
C THR A 713 -27.05 -24.64 1.26
N TYR A 714 -27.43 -24.66 2.54
CA TYR A 714 -26.95 -23.73 3.56
C TYR A 714 -26.01 -24.44 4.55
N GLU A 715 -25.15 -23.68 5.22
CA GLU A 715 -24.38 -24.17 6.37
C GLU A 715 -25.35 -24.62 7.47
N SER A 716 -25.14 -25.84 8.02
CA SER A 716 -26.06 -26.43 9.00
C SER A 716 -26.27 -25.53 10.22
N ALA A 717 -25.21 -24.84 10.66
CA ALA A 717 -25.23 -23.90 11.77
C ALA A 717 -26.15 -22.68 11.55
N SER A 718 -26.40 -22.30 10.30
CA SER A 718 -27.33 -21.21 9.96
C SER A 718 -28.75 -21.72 9.68
N PHE A 719 -28.86 -22.92 9.11
CA PHE A 719 -30.15 -23.48 8.68
C PHE A 719 -31.00 -23.99 9.85
N ALA A 720 -30.41 -24.67 10.84
CA ALA A 720 -31.17 -25.25 11.95
C ALA A 720 -31.94 -24.20 12.80
N PRO A 721 -31.34 -23.04 13.18
CA PRO A 721 -32.08 -21.97 13.83
C PRO A 721 -33.19 -21.39 12.95
N PHE A 722 -32.93 -21.22 11.65
CA PHE A 722 -33.92 -20.74 10.68
C PHE A 722 -35.13 -21.68 10.59
N ASP A 723 -34.91 -22.98 10.46
CA ASP A 723 -35.99 -23.95 10.31
C ASP A 723 -36.89 -24.03 11.56
N THR A 724 -36.27 -23.92 12.74
CA THR A 724 -36.98 -23.83 14.02
C THR A 724 -37.90 -22.61 14.05
N VAL A 725 -37.37 -21.41 13.77
CA VAL A 725 -38.14 -20.17 13.77
C VAL A 725 -39.24 -20.21 12.69
N ARG A 726 -38.93 -20.72 11.49
CA ARG A 726 -39.89 -20.87 10.39
C ARG A 726 -41.10 -21.71 10.82
N THR A 727 -40.87 -22.79 11.54
CA THR A 727 -41.93 -23.69 12.03
C THR A 727 -42.77 -23.03 13.11
N GLU A 728 -42.14 -22.35 14.08
CA GLU A 728 -42.83 -21.59 15.13
C GLU A 728 -43.74 -20.50 14.55
N VAL A 729 -43.21 -19.68 13.63
CA VAL A 729 -43.92 -18.54 13.05
C VAL A 729 -45.07 -19.02 12.15
N ARG A 730 -44.92 -20.17 11.47
CA ARG A 730 -46.01 -20.80 10.73
C ARG A 730 -47.15 -21.22 11.64
N ALA A 731 -46.86 -21.80 12.80
CA ALA A 731 -47.89 -22.17 13.78
C ALA A 731 -48.61 -20.94 14.37
N ALA A 732 -47.89 -19.82 14.53
CA ALA A 732 -48.44 -18.57 15.07
C ALA A 732 -49.49 -17.89 14.19
N ILE A 733 -49.57 -18.24 12.89
CA ILE A 733 -50.55 -17.66 11.94
C ILE A 733 -51.98 -17.71 12.50
N ALA A 734 -52.36 -18.84 13.10
CA ALA A 734 -53.71 -19.09 13.58
C ALA A 734 -53.95 -18.70 15.05
N THR A 735 -52.89 -18.54 15.85
CA THR A 735 -52.99 -18.52 17.33
C THR A 735 -52.54 -17.22 17.97
N ALA A 736 -51.66 -16.44 17.34
CA ALA A 736 -51.15 -15.19 17.90
C ALA A 736 -52.15 -14.03 17.72
N ASP A 737 -52.12 -13.04 18.63
CA ASP A 737 -52.75 -11.75 18.37
C ASP A 737 -51.97 -10.96 17.30
N ASP A 738 -52.51 -9.83 16.84
CA ASP A 738 -51.90 -9.08 15.74
C ASP A 738 -50.50 -8.57 16.07
N ALA A 739 -50.31 -8.02 17.29
CA ALA A 739 -49.02 -7.48 17.71
C ALA A 739 -47.95 -8.58 17.82
N GLY A 740 -48.27 -9.69 18.49
CA GLY A 740 -47.39 -10.84 18.63
C GLY A 740 -47.09 -11.50 17.30
N TYR A 741 -48.07 -11.60 16.39
CA TYR A 741 -47.83 -12.15 15.05
C TYR A 741 -46.85 -11.29 14.24
N LEU A 742 -46.99 -9.96 14.26
CA LEU A 742 -46.06 -9.07 13.57
C LEU A 742 -44.63 -9.12 14.17
N GLU A 743 -44.46 -9.42 15.46
CA GLU A 743 -43.14 -9.63 16.08
C GLU A 743 -42.52 -10.98 15.66
N GLN A 744 -43.33 -12.01 15.52
CA GLN A 744 -42.90 -13.31 14.99
C GLN A 744 -42.38 -13.22 13.55
N LEU A 745 -42.98 -12.37 12.71
CA LEU A 745 -42.47 -12.10 11.36
C LEU A 745 -41.07 -11.48 11.37
N VAL A 746 -40.77 -10.58 12.31
CA VAL A 746 -39.42 -9.99 12.46
C VAL A 746 -38.40 -11.06 12.82
N ARG A 747 -38.74 -11.97 13.74
CA ARG A 747 -37.88 -13.13 14.08
C ARG A 747 -37.58 -13.98 12.85
N LEU A 748 -38.59 -14.23 12.00
CA LEU A 748 -38.42 -15.00 10.76
C LEU A 748 -37.49 -14.30 9.77
N GLN A 749 -37.68 -13.00 9.52
CA GLN A 749 -36.83 -12.22 8.61
C GLN A 749 -35.37 -12.21 9.09
N GLN A 750 -35.13 -12.05 10.40
CA GLN A 750 -33.79 -12.13 10.99
C GLN A 750 -33.16 -13.51 10.78
N ALA A 751 -33.93 -14.58 10.93
CA ALA A 751 -33.46 -15.94 10.72
C ALA A 751 -33.14 -16.24 9.25
N VAL A 752 -33.95 -15.72 8.30
CA VAL A 752 -33.65 -15.78 6.86
C VAL A 752 -32.36 -15.04 6.53
N LYS A 753 -32.18 -13.83 7.06
CA LYS A 753 -30.97 -13.03 6.82
C LYS A 753 -29.69 -13.67 7.38
N ALA A 754 -29.82 -14.47 8.44
CA ALA A 754 -28.71 -15.20 9.04
C ALA A 754 -28.28 -16.45 8.24
N LEU A 755 -29.06 -16.86 7.23
CA LEU A 755 -28.73 -17.99 6.37
C LEU A 755 -27.42 -17.74 5.61
N LYS A 756 -26.55 -18.74 5.60
CA LYS A 756 -25.29 -18.71 4.87
C LYS A 756 -25.26 -19.83 3.86
N LEU A 757 -25.14 -19.48 2.57
CA LEU A 757 -24.96 -20.47 1.52
C LEU A 757 -23.68 -21.26 1.76
N LEU A 758 -23.74 -22.58 1.58
CA LEU A 758 -22.59 -23.45 1.73
C LEU A 758 -21.56 -23.18 0.62
N THR A 759 -22.02 -23.02 -0.62
CA THR A 759 -21.19 -22.69 -1.80
C THR A 759 -21.76 -21.47 -2.53
N PRO A 760 -21.48 -20.24 -2.08
CA PRO A 760 -21.76 -19.02 -2.84
C PRO A 760 -21.06 -19.06 -4.21
N LYS A 761 -21.69 -18.49 -5.24
CA LYS A 761 -21.22 -18.52 -6.63
C LYS A 761 -21.05 -17.11 -7.20
N LEU A 762 -20.01 -16.93 -8.00
CA LEU A 762 -19.82 -15.71 -8.80
C LEU A 762 -20.79 -15.71 -9.99
N GLY A 763 -21.29 -14.52 -10.35
CA GLY A 763 -22.30 -14.38 -11.40
C GLY A 763 -21.76 -14.40 -12.83
N ASP A 764 -20.44 -14.27 -13.01
CA ASP A 764 -19.77 -14.23 -14.30
C ASP A 764 -19.44 -15.63 -14.84
N ASP A 765 -18.90 -16.53 -14.01
CA ASP A 765 -18.43 -17.86 -14.44
C ASP A 765 -18.91 -19.04 -13.57
N GLY A 766 -19.73 -18.79 -12.53
CA GLY A 766 -20.25 -19.82 -11.63
C GLY A 766 -19.20 -20.52 -10.75
N SER A 767 -17.96 -20.00 -10.70
CA SER A 767 -16.95 -20.42 -9.73
C SER A 767 -17.32 -19.97 -8.31
N ILE A 768 -16.63 -20.50 -7.30
CA ILE A 768 -16.94 -20.21 -5.90
C ILE A 768 -16.64 -18.73 -5.60
N ASP A 769 -17.63 -18.01 -5.09
CA ASP A 769 -17.40 -16.72 -4.43
C ASP A 769 -16.88 -16.98 -3.02
N TYR A 770 -15.55 -16.98 -2.88
CA TYR A 770 -14.88 -17.27 -1.62
C TYR A 770 -14.64 -16.01 -0.76
N ARG A 771 -15.22 -14.86 -1.11
CA ARG A 771 -15.15 -13.65 -0.27
C ARG A 771 -15.80 -13.92 1.07
N GLY A 772 -15.08 -13.61 2.15
CA GLY A 772 -15.51 -13.90 3.52
C GLY A 772 -15.49 -15.39 3.94
N LEU A 773 -15.18 -16.32 3.03
CA LEU A 773 -15.10 -17.75 3.32
C LEU A 773 -13.68 -18.23 3.62
N VAL A 774 -12.67 -17.50 3.13
CA VAL A 774 -11.26 -17.87 3.26
C VAL A 774 -10.46 -16.85 4.04
N THR A 775 -9.41 -17.32 4.70
CA THR A 775 -8.29 -16.47 5.14
C THR A 775 -7.07 -16.74 4.28
N THR A 776 -6.30 -15.69 3.99
CA THR A 776 -5.12 -15.75 3.13
C THR A 776 -3.83 -15.58 3.94
N ASN A 777 -2.75 -16.21 3.46
CA ASN A 777 -1.39 -15.96 3.94
C ASN A 777 -0.47 -15.79 2.71
N PRO A 778 0.23 -14.64 2.55
CA PRO A 778 0.21 -13.48 3.44
C PRO A 778 -1.14 -12.76 3.44
N THR A 779 -1.46 -12.06 4.54
CA THR A 779 -2.73 -11.31 4.70
C THR A 779 -2.85 -10.12 3.76
N SER A 780 -1.77 -9.73 3.08
CA SER A 780 -1.78 -8.71 2.02
C SER A 780 -2.57 -9.16 0.80
N VAL A 781 -2.67 -10.48 0.54
CA VAL A 781 -3.49 -11.02 -0.54
C VAL A 781 -4.96 -10.86 -0.18
N GLN A 782 -5.66 -9.98 -0.88
CA GLN A 782 -7.07 -9.68 -0.65
C GLN A 782 -7.95 -10.56 -1.56
N PRO A 783 -8.78 -11.49 -1.03
CA PRO A 783 -9.63 -12.35 -1.85
C PRO A 783 -10.52 -11.59 -2.84
N ARG A 784 -10.99 -10.40 -2.47
CA ARG A 784 -11.81 -9.54 -3.34
C ARG A 784 -11.15 -9.16 -4.67
N ASN A 785 -9.82 -8.98 -4.67
CA ASN A 785 -9.07 -8.59 -5.87
C ASN A 785 -8.86 -9.77 -6.84
N LEU A 786 -9.19 -11.00 -6.42
CA LEU A 786 -8.97 -12.22 -7.21
C LEU A 786 -10.25 -12.73 -7.87
N VAL A 787 -11.37 -12.05 -7.65
CA VAL A 787 -12.72 -12.43 -8.12
C VAL A 787 -13.52 -11.20 -8.60
N ASP A 788 -12.85 -10.08 -8.90
CA ASP A 788 -13.51 -8.85 -9.34
C ASP A 788 -13.49 -8.67 -10.87
N ALA A 789 -13.03 -9.69 -11.60
CA ALA A 789 -12.96 -9.74 -13.05
C ALA A 789 -12.11 -8.59 -13.64
N ASN A 790 -11.04 -8.23 -12.92
CA ASN A 790 -10.17 -7.13 -13.29
C ASN A 790 -8.71 -7.52 -13.06
N PHE A 791 -7.99 -7.88 -14.13
CA PHE A 791 -6.59 -8.28 -14.05
C PHE A 791 -5.60 -7.15 -13.68
N ASN A 792 -6.07 -5.91 -13.53
CA ASN A 792 -5.28 -4.78 -13.01
C ASN A 792 -5.40 -4.60 -11.49
N THR A 793 -6.41 -5.19 -10.85
CA THR A 793 -6.43 -5.47 -9.41
C THR A 793 -5.73 -6.80 -9.17
N THR A 794 -4.82 -6.85 -8.19
CA THR A 794 -3.91 -8.01 -8.07
C THR A 794 -3.61 -8.38 -6.63
N THR A 795 -2.89 -9.49 -6.45
CA THR A 795 -2.24 -9.90 -5.19
C THR A 795 -1.17 -8.93 -4.68
N GLY A 796 -0.73 -7.98 -5.51
CA GLY A 796 0.57 -7.33 -5.35
C GLY A 796 1.72 -8.29 -5.68
N ASP A 797 2.95 -7.81 -5.50
CA ASP A 797 4.16 -8.58 -5.77
C ASP A 797 4.49 -9.51 -4.58
N LEU A 798 4.38 -10.82 -4.81
CA LEU A 798 4.61 -11.87 -3.83
C LEU A 798 6.02 -12.44 -3.98
N ARG A 799 6.73 -12.65 -2.87
CA ARG A 799 8.04 -13.35 -2.85
C ARG A 799 7.94 -14.80 -2.38
N ALA A 800 6.74 -15.25 -2.07
CA ALA A 800 6.44 -16.60 -1.60
C ALA A 800 5.06 -17.03 -2.09
N PRO A 801 4.77 -18.34 -2.16
CA PRO A 801 3.44 -18.85 -2.46
C PRO A 801 2.40 -18.25 -1.51
N PHE A 802 1.24 -17.87 -2.05
CA PHE A 802 0.11 -17.53 -1.19
C PHE A 802 -0.78 -18.74 -0.98
N THR A 803 -1.51 -18.73 0.12
CA THR A 803 -2.36 -19.84 0.50
C THR A 803 -3.70 -19.38 1.03
N MET A 804 -4.76 -20.14 0.78
CA MET A 804 -6.12 -19.91 1.27
C MET A 804 -6.50 -21.01 2.26
N ASP A 805 -7.26 -20.65 3.30
CA ASP A 805 -7.81 -21.54 4.34
C ASP A 805 -9.34 -21.36 4.40
N PHE A 806 -10.10 -22.38 4.04
CA PHE A 806 -11.58 -22.39 4.03
C PHE A 806 -12.25 -22.54 5.42
N GLY A 807 -11.47 -22.59 6.48
CA GLY A 807 -11.93 -22.69 7.87
C GLY A 807 -12.03 -24.12 8.40
N GLN A 808 -11.94 -24.25 9.73
CA GLN A 808 -12.17 -25.53 10.40
C GLN A 808 -13.62 -25.98 10.15
N GLY A 809 -13.82 -27.28 9.93
CA GLY A 809 -15.14 -27.81 9.56
C GLY A 809 -15.49 -27.68 8.09
N PHE A 810 -14.61 -27.11 7.25
CA PHE A 810 -14.88 -27.00 5.81
C PHE A 810 -13.73 -27.52 4.95
N GLN A 811 -14.09 -28.04 3.79
CA GLN A 811 -13.18 -28.38 2.70
C GLN A 811 -13.80 -27.96 1.36
N VAL A 812 -12.99 -27.96 0.30
CA VAL A 812 -13.37 -27.62 -1.07
C VAL A 812 -12.93 -28.75 -2.01
N SER A 813 -13.79 -29.14 -2.93
CA SER A 813 -13.43 -29.90 -4.12
C SER A 813 -13.42 -28.96 -5.31
N ALA A 814 -12.54 -29.21 -6.28
CA ALA A 814 -12.45 -28.43 -7.51
C ALA A 814 -12.39 -29.37 -8.72
N GLU A 815 -12.93 -28.87 -9.84
CA GLU A 815 -12.87 -29.47 -11.17
C GLU A 815 -11.84 -28.75 -12.03
N ALA A 816 -11.65 -27.44 -11.82
CA ALA A 816 -10.65 -26.62 -12.48
C ALA A 816 -10.28 -25.38 -11.65
N PHE A 817 -9.15 -24.77 -11.98
CA PHE A 817 -8.71 -23.49 -11.44
C PHE A 817 -8.47 -22.47 -12.56
N GLY A 818 -9.03 -21.28 -12.43
CA GLY A 818 -8.69 -20.15 -13.29
C GLY A 818 -7.55 -19.34 -12.69
N LEU A 819 -6.50 -19.05 -13.46
CA LEU A 819 -5.41 -18.15 -13.05
C LEU A 819 -5.21 -17.10 -14.13
N GLN A 820 -5.19 -15.83 -13.74
CA GLN A 820 -4.95 -14.73 -14.67
C GLN A 820 -3.72 -13.91 -14.29
N ALA A 821 -2.90 -13.60 -15.29
CA ALA A 821 -1.76 -12.71 -15.19
C ALA A 821 -2.18 -11.26 -14.92
N ARG A 822 -1.30 -10.50 -14.27
CA ARG A 822 -1.38 -9.03 -14.26
C ARG A 822 -1.01 -8.46 -15.64
N TYR A 823 -1.68 -7.40 -16.08
CA TYR A 823 -1.31 -6.66 -17.30
C TYR A 823 0.16 -6.22 -17.28
N ASN A 824 0.83 -6.28 -18.43
CA ASN A 824 2.26 -6.02 -18.64
C ASN A 824 3.24 -6.94 -17.88
N PHE A 825 2.76 -7.90 -17.08
CA PHE A 825 3.61 -8.73 -16.22
C PHE A 825 3.21 -10.22 -16.22
N ALA A 826 2.81 -10.77 -17.39
CA ALA A 826 2.40 -12.18 -17.48
C ALA A 826 3.52 -13.18 -17.15
N ASN A 827 4.78 -12.79 -17.30
CA ASN A 827 5.93 -13.57 -16.84
C ASN A 827 5.86 -13.86 -15.34
N ARG A 828 5.28 -12.98 -14.52
CA ARG A 828 5.23 -13.12 -13.05
C ARG A 828 4.25 -14.20 -12.58
N SER A 829 3.33 -14.64 -13.43
CA SER A 829 2.43 -15.77 -13.13
C SER A 829 2.81 -17.03 -13.90
N GLN A 830 3.77 -16.98 -14.82
CA GLN A 830 4.19 -18.14 -15.63
C GLN A 830 4.82 -19.23 -14.76
N GLY A 831 4.46 -20.49 -15.00
CA GLY A 831 4.99 -21.63 -14.24
C GLY A 831 4.24 -21.92 -12.94
N ALA A 832 3.03 -21.36 -12.76
CA ALA A 832 2.25 -21.50 -11.55
C ALA A 832 1.36 -22.75 -11.56
N ASN A 833 1.27 -23.41 -10.40
CA ASN A 833 0.37 -24.51 -10.10
C ASN A 833 -0.49 -24.23 -8.86
N VAL A 834 -1.56 -25.01 -8.72
CA VAL A 834 -2.39 -25.03 -7.51
C VAL A 834 -2.20 -26.35 -6.78
N TYR A 835 -2.01 -26.25 -5.47
CA TYR A 835 -1.86 -27.38 -4.56
C TYR A 835 -2.98 -27.42 -3.53
N GLY A 836 -3.52 -28.60 -3.30
CA GLY A 836 -4.53 -28.89 -2.30
C GLY A 836 -3.91 -29.45 -1.04
N SER A 837 -4.51 -29.16 0.10
CA SER A 837 -4.23 -29.92 1.29
C SER A 837 -5.39 -29.92 2.26
N ARG A 838 -5.70 -31.09 2.83
CA ARG A 838 -6.70 -31.19 3.93
C ARG A 838 -6.29 -30.36 5.10
N ASP A 839 -5.00 -30.19 5.17
CA ASP A 839 -4.43 -29.92 6.40
C ASP A 839 -3.13 -29.21 6.21
N GLY A 840 -2.60 -28.67 5.01
CA GLY A 840 -1.47 -27.81 4.30
C GLY A 840 0.12 -27.70 4.50
N ARG A 841 0.85 -28.81 4.63
CA ARG A 841 2.26 -29.06 5.08
C ARG A 841 2.66 -30.16 4.09
N THR A 842 2.01 -31.32 4.14
CA THR A 842 1.76 -32.14 2.93
C THR A 842 0.85 -31.40 1.96
N TRP A 843 1.25 -31.28 0.72
CA TRP A 843 0.53 -30.59 -0.36
C TRP A 843 0.45 -31.53 -1.56
N THR A 844 -0.73 -31.62 -2.15
CA THR A 844 -1.00 -32.45 -3.33
C THR A 844 -1.15 -31.53 -4.53
N LEU A 845 -0.38 -31.76 -5.60
CA LEU A 845 -0.53 -31.01 -6.85
C LEU A 845 -1.91 -31.28 -7.45
N LEU A 846 -2.66 -30.22 -7.76
CA LEU A 846 -4.01 -30.33 -8.31
C LEU A 846 -4.08 -30.02 -9.79
N THR A 847 -3.34 -29.02 -10.28
CA THR A 847 -3.40 -28.60 -11.69
C THR A 847 -2.73 -29.62 -12.61
N GLU A 848 -3.33 -29.87 -13.78
CA GLU A 848 -2.78 -30.77 -14.81
C GLU A 848 -1.52 -30.23 -15.49
N ARG A 849 -1.37 -28.91 -15.51
CA ARG A 849 -0.23 -28.21 -16.09
C ARG A 849 -0.01 -26.88 -15.37
N GLU A 850 1.15 -26.29 -15.64
CA GLU A 850 1.47 -24.94 -15.22
C GLU A 850 0.83 -23.89 -16.13
N THR A 851 0.68 -22.68 -15.60
CA THR A 851 0.37 -21.47 -16.38
C THR A 851 1.51 -21.11 -17.34
N THR A 852 1.16 -20.41 -18.42
CA THR A 852 2.07 -19.97 -19.47
C THR A 852 2.29 -18.45 -19.42
N ASN A 853 3.18 -17.93 -20.28
CA ASN A 853 3.25 -16.49 -20.49
C ASN A 853 2.11 -16.05 -21.42
N THR A 854 1.08 -15.43 -20.86
CA THR A 854 -0.14 -15.06 -21.59
C THR A 854 -0.04 -13.71 -22.31
N THR A 855 1.13 -13.07 -22.38
CA THR A 855 1.32 -11.78 -23.09
C THR A 855 0.80 -11.84 -24.53
N ALA A 856 1.15 -12.90 -25.28
CA ALA A 856 0.72 -13.08 -26.67
C ALA A 856 -0.78 -13.39 -26.82
N ASN A 857 -1.45 -13.79 -25.73
CA ASN A 857 -2.86 -14.16 -25.70
C ASN A 857 -3.69 -13.11 -24.95
N GLY A 858 -3.20 -11.86 -24.88
CA GLY A 858 -3.91 -10.77 -24.23
C GLY A 858 -4.19 -11.01 -22.75
N PHE A 859 -3.23 -11.58 -22.02
CA PHE A 859 -3.36 -11.80 -20.56
C PHE A 859 -4.63 -12.59 -20.19
N ALA A 860 -5.15 -13.43 -21.09
CA ALA A 860 -6.36 -14.20 -20.87
C ALA A 860 -6.20 -15.13 -19.65
N MET A 861 -7.29 -15.32 -18.91
CA MET A 861 -7.32 -16.28 -17.81
C MET A 861 -7.14 -17.70 -18.36
N GLU A 862 -6.22 -18.45 -17.78
CA GLU A 862 -6.06 -19.87 -18.06
C GLU A 862 -6.89 -20.68 -17.08
N THR A 863 -7.89 -21.39 -17.57
CA THR A 863 -8.65 -22.38 -16.79
C THR A 863 -7.98 -23.74 -16.94
N ILE A 864 -7.36 -24.21 -15.87
CA ILE A 864 -6.57 -25.44 -15.83
C ILE A 864 -7.37 -26.52 -15.08
N PRO A 865 -7.66 -27.68 -15.70
CA PRO A 865 -8.37 -28.77 -15.03
C PRO A 865 -7.60 -29.33 -13.84
N VAL A 866 -8.36 -29.94 -12.92
CA VAL A 866 -7.80 -30.75 -11.84
C VAL A 866 -7.40 -32.12 -12.37
N ARG A 867 -6.20 -32.58 -12.00
CA ARG A 867 -5.66 -33.88 -12.35
C ARG A 867 -6.62 -35.01 -12.00
N ALA A 868 -6.78 -35.95 -12.94
CA ALA A 868 -7.66 -37.10 -12.80
C ALA A 868 -7.42 -37.92 -11.51
N GLU A 869 -6.16 -38.05 -11.06
CA GLU A 869 -5.82 -38.84 -9.86
C GLU A 869 -6.34 -38.25 -8.54
N VAL A 870 -6.67 -36.95 -8.54
CA VAL A 870 -7.13 -36.20 -7.36
C VAL A 870 -8.51 -35.58 -7.57
N ALA A 871 -9.17 -35.89 -8.68
CA ALA A 871 -10.53 -35.48 -8.96
C ALA A 871 -11.49 -35.97 -7.86
N GLY A 872 -12.41 -35.10 -7.44
CA GLY A 872 -13.36 -35.39 -6.35
C GLY A 872 -12.76 -35.39 -4.94
N GLN A 873 -11.44 -35.28 -4.77
CA GLN A 873 -10.86 -35.11 -3.45
C GLN A 873 -11.15 -33.71 -2.89
N THR A 874 -11.29 -33.66 -1.57
CA THR A 874 -11.57 -32.42 -0.83
C THR A 874 -10.37 -31.98 0.00
N PHE A 875 -10.17 -30.66 0.06
CA PHE A 875 -9.04 -30.01 0.73
C PHE A 875 -9.51 -28.80 1.54
N ARG A 876 -8.91 -28.47 2.69
CA ARG A 876 -9.21 -27.19 3.37
C ARG A 876 -8.40 -26.04 2.80
N TYR A 877 -7.24 -26.37 2.28
CA TYR A 877 -6.26 -25.39 1.87
C TYR A 877 -5.96 -25.50 0.41
N LEU A 878 -5.83 -24.33 -0.20
CA LEU A 878 -5.25 -24.17 -1.51
C LEU A 878 -3.96 -23.36 -1.36
N LYS A 879 -2.94 -23.69 -2.15
CA LYS A 879 -1.70 -22.93 -2.29
C LYS A 879 -1.47 -22.69 -3.78
N VAL A 880 -1.19 -21.44 -4.13
CA VAL A 880 -0.77 -21.06 -5.48
C VAL A 880 0.73 -20.76 -5.44
N GLN A 881 1.49 -21.46 -6.28
CA GLN A 881 2.95 -21.45 -6.26
C GLN A 881 3.48 -21.42 -7.68
N VAL A 882 4.49 -20.59 -7.94
CA VAL A 882 5.30 -20.66 -9.16
C VAL A 882 6.40 -21.68 -8.95
N ASP A 883 6.35 -22.79 -9.69
CA ASP A 883 7.33 -23.88 -9.61
C ASP A 883 8.46 -23.69 -10.62
N HIS A 884 8.12 -23.35 -11.87
CA HIS A 884 9.09 -23.12 -12.94
C HIS A 884 8.97 -21.72 -13.53
N PRO A 885 9.65 -20.71 -12.95
CA PRO A 885 9.56 -19.35 -13.46
C PRO A 885 10.06 -19.27 -14.91
N GLY A 886 9.33 -18.52 -15.75
CA GLY A 886 9.74 -18.14 -17.10
C GLY A 886 11.04 -17.32 -17.21
N VAL A 887 11.35 -16.86 -18.43
CA VAL A 887 12.54 -16.05 -18.70
C VAL A 887 12.44 -14.67 -18.00
N PRO A 888 13.53 -14.17 -17.39
CA PRO A 888 13.61 -12.81 -16.86
C PRO A 888 13.29 -11.74 -17.91
N THR A 889 12.16 -11.03 -17.74
CA THR A 889 11.78 -9.90 -18.61
C THR A 889 11.78 -8.56 -17.88
N ASP A 890 11.96 -8.55 -16.55
CA ASP A 890 12.07 -7.34 -15.73
C ASP A 890 13.06 -7.55 -14.56
N PRO A 891 13.66 -6.49 -13.99
CA PRO A 891 14.73 -6.62 -12.99
C PRO A 891 14.34 -7.37 -11.71
N ALA A 892 13.04 -7.50 -11.43
CA ALA A 892 12.56 -8.17 -10.22
C ALA A 892 12.24 -9.66 -10.44
N TYR A 893 12.34 -10.17 -11.67
CA TYR A 893 12.02 -11.55 -12.04
C TYR A 893 13.26 -12.29 -12.59
N PRO A 894 13.58 -13.52 -12.13
CA PRO A 894 12.81 -14.38 -11.24
C PRO A 894 12.99 -13.96 -9.77
N GLY A 895 11.93 -14.03 -8.96
CA GLY A 895 11.97 -13.62 -7.55
C GLY A 895 10.70 -12.96 -7.01
N ILE A 896 9.75 -12.66 -7.90
CA ILE A 896 8.40 -12.20 -7.55
C ILE A 896 7.33 -12.92 -8.39
N SER A 897 6.12 -13.07 -7.84
CA SER A 897 4.92 -13.50 -8.56
C SER A 897 3.74 -12.58 -8.29
N SER A 898 2.82 -12.48 -9.24
CA SER A 898 1.61 -11.66 -9.09
C SER A 898 0.47 -12.23 -9.91
N PHE A 899 -0.75 -12.22 -9.35
CA PHE A 899 -1.94 -12.74 -10.01
C PHE A 899 -3.03 -11.67 -10.02
N GLY A 900 -3.69 -11.52 -11.17
CA GLY A 900 -4.86 -10.67 -11.34
C GLY A 900 -6.10 -11.37 -10.79
N GLU A 901 -6.40 -12.57 -11.28
CA GLU A 901 -7.58 -13.35 -10.86
C GLU A 901 -7.20 -14.77 -10.41
N PHE A 902 -8.02 -15.34 -9.53
CA PHE A 902 -7.95 -16.74 -9.11
C PHE A 902 -9.36 -17.34 -8.95
N ARG A 903 -9.72 -18.31 -9.78
CA ARG A 903 -11.06 -18.94 -9.79
C ARG A 903 -11.00 -20.39 -9.32
N VAL A 904 -12.00 -20.79 -8.54
CA VAL A 904 -12.17 -22.18 -8.06
C VAL A 904 -13.49 -22.71 -8.60
N HIS A 905 -13.44 -23.51 -9.66
CA HIS A 905 -14.63 -24.16 -10.21
C HIS A 905 -14.89 -25.42 -9.39
N GLY A 906 -15.82 -25.34 -8.43
CA GLY A 906 -16.02 -26.43 -7.49
C GLY A 906 -17.12 -26.20 -6.46
N GLN A 907 -17.05 -26.98 -5.38
CA GLN A 907 -18.02 -26.97 -4.28
C GLN A 907 -17.33 -26.98 -2.92
N ARG A 908 -17.93 -26.29 -1.95
CA ARG A 908 -17.52 -26.32 -0.55
C ARG A 908 -18.36 -27.35 0.19
N HIS A 909 -17.70 -28.10 1.07
CA HIS A 909 -18.26 -29.22 1.83
C HIS A 909 -18.14 -28.93 3.32
N GLU A 910 -19.20 -29.24 4.07
CA GLU A 910 -19.21 -29.15 5.54
C GLU A 910 -18.84 -30.50 6.16
N MET A 911 -17.80 -30.51 6.97
CA MET A 911 -17.25 -31.68 7.66
C MET A 911 -17.91 -31.88 9.02
N ALA A 912 -17.88 -33.10 9.56
CA ALA A 912 -18.29 -33.34 10.94
C ALA A 912 -17.30 -32.67 11.93
N ASN A 913 -17.82 -32.20 13.07
CA ASN A 913 -17.02 -31.65 14.16
C ASN A 913 -17.36 -32.38 15.46
N SER A 914 -17.05 -33.66 15.48
CA SER A 914 -17.50 -34.60 16.51
C SER A 914 -16.45 -34.88 17.57
N VAL A 915 -15.30 -34.18 17.57
CA VAL A 915 -14.24 -34.34 18.59
C VAL A 915 -14.29 -33.15 19.56
N SER A 916 -14.61 -33.44 20.82
CA SER A 916 -14.70 -32.45 21.91
C SER A 916 -13.38 -32.26 22.66
N SER A 917 -12.55 -33.31 22.75
CA SER A 917 -11.25 -33.26 23.41
C SER A 917 -10.23 -34.10 22.64
N LEU A 918 -9.00 -33.59 22.53
CA LEU A 918 -7.83 -34.25 21.97
C LEU A 918 -6.58 -33.78 22.73
N SER A 919 -5.86 -34.71 23.36
CA SER A 919 -4.58 -34.46 24.06
C SER A 919 -3.47 -35.37 23.56
N ILE A 920 -2.20 -34.98 23.75
CA ILE A 920 -1.02 -35.75 23.34
C ILE A 920 -0.11 -36.06 24.54
N SER A 921 0.41 -37.28 24.62
CA SER A 921 1.34 -37.73 25.67
C SER A 921 2.40 -38.70 25.15
N THR A 922 3.42 -38.99 25.97
CA THR A 922 4.62 -39.76 25.61
C THR A 922 4.94 -40.84 26.66
N SER A 923 5.49 -41.98 26.19
CA SER A 923 6.08 -42.99 27.07
C SER A 923 7.42 -42.55 27.68
N ASN A 924 8.02 -41.46 27.20
CA ASN A 924 9.28 -40.96 27.74
C ASN A 924 9.17 -40.65 29.24
N THR A 925 10.30 -40.76 29.93
CA THR A 925 10.47 -40.32 31.31
C THR A 925 10.30 -38.81 31.46
N ASP A 926 10.73 -38.02 30.48
CA ASP A 926 10.42 -36.59 30.38
C ASP A 926 9.09 -36.41 29.63
N LYS A 927 8.06 -35.97 30.38
CA LYS A 927 6.71 -35.81 29.83
C LYS A 927 6.55 -34.68 28.82
N GLY A 928 7.56 -33.83 28.65
CA GLY A 928 7.59 -32.81 27.61
C GLY A 928 8.24 -33.25 26.30
N LEU A 929 8.81 -34.47 26.22
CA LEU A 929 9.68 -34.90 25.12
C LEU A 929 9.23 -36.25 24.53
N ALA A 930 9.32 -36.38 23.22
CA ALA A 930 9.19 -37.66 22.53
C ALA A 930 10.40 -37.86 21.62
N GLN A 931 11.10 -38.98 21.80
CA GLN A 931 12.24 -39.37 20.99
C GLN A 931 11.94 -40.63 20.18
N ASN A 932 12.75 -40.91 19.15
CA ASN A 932 12.71 -42.17 18.43
C ASN A 932 12.63 -43.39 19.39
N GLY A 933 11.70 -44.30 19.11
CA GLY A 933 11.40 -45.45 19.97
C GLY A 933 10.38 -45.19 21.09
N ASP A 934 10.09 -43.93 21.45
CA ASP A 934 8.99 -43.63 22.37
C ASP A 934 7.63 -43.87 21.70
N THR A 935 6.65 -44.25 22.51
CA THR A 935 5.25 -44.29 22.11
C THR A 935 4.59 -42.95 22.39
N VAL A 936 4.14 -42.28 21.35
CA VAL A 936 3.25 -41.11 21.43
C VAL A 936 1.80 -41.58 21.43
N THR A 937 1.01 -41.04 22.34
CA THR A 937 -0.41 -41.37 22.53
C THR A 937 -1.28 -40.13 22.33
N LEU A 938 -2.31 -40.26 21.48
CA LEU A 938 -3.39 -39.29 21.33
C LEU A 938 -4.64 -39.82 22.02
N ASP A 939 -5.15 -39.08 23.00
CA ASP A 939 -6.41 -39.40 23.69
C ASP A 939 -7.52 -38.50 23.17
N ILE A 940 -8.59 -39.11 22.67
CA ILE A 940 -9.66 -38.44 21.92
C ILE A 940 -11.00 -38.71 22.60
N VAL A 941 -11.81 -37.67 22.76
CA VAL A 941 -13.20 -37.77 23.23
C VAL A 941 -14.13 -37.14 22.20
N ALA A 942 -15.01 -37.97 21.63
CA ALA A 942 -16.01 -37.55 20.66
C ALA A 942 -17.34 -37.14 21.33
N THR A 943 -18.15 -36.34 20.65
CA THR A 943 -19.51 -35.97 21.08
C THR A 943 -20.57 -36.98 20.64
N GLU A 944 -20.21 -37.87 19.73
CA GLU A 944 -21.02 -38.98 19.22
C GLU A 944 -20.10 -40.16 18.87
N PRO A 945 -20.60 -41.40 18.77
CA PRO A 945 -19.80 -42.54 18.34
C PRO A 945 -19.18 -42.34 16.94
N LEU A 946 -17.89 -42.67 16.81
CA LEU A 946 -17.13 -42.67 15.57
C LEU A 946 -17.02 -44.09 15.01
N SER A 947 -17.09 -44.22 13.68
CA SER A 947 -16.92 -45.50 12.98
C SER A 947 -15.46 -45.79 12.62
N GLU A 948 -14.66 -44.74 12.39
CA GLU A 948 -13.25 -44.82 12.04
C GLU A 948 -12.47 -43.68 12.68
N VAL A 949 -11.27 -43.97 13.18
CA VAL A 949 -10.26 -42.99 13.61
C VAL A 949 -8.91 -43.41 13.03
N ASN A 950 -8.34 -42.55 12.19
CA ASN A 950 -7.05 -42.76 11.55
C ASN A 950 -6.11 -41.63 11.97
N ALA A 951 -5.04 -42.00 12.67
CA ALA A 951 -4.04 -41.04 13.11
C ALA A 951 -2.65 -41.39 12.60
N VAL A 952 -1.87 -40.36 12.27
CA VAL A 952 -0.46 -40.49 11.88
C VAL A 952 0.34 -39.54 12.76
N VAL A 953 1.40 -40.04 13.38
CA VAL A 953 2.32 -39.24 14.20
C VAL A 953 3.70 -39.35 13.59
N GLU A 954 4.28 -38.22 13.15
CA GLU A 954 5.61 -38.20 12.52
C GLU A 954 5.81 -39.21 11.37
N GLY A 955 4.77 -39.38 10.54
CA GLY A 955 4.78 -40.35 9.44
C GLY A 955 4.50 -41.79 9.85
N ALA A 956 4.50 -42.13 11.14
CA ALA A 956 4.11 -43.44 11.64
C ALA A 956 2.58 -43.53 11.80
N ALA A 957 1.97 -44.56 11.22
CA ALA A 957 0.55 -44.85 11.43
C ALA A 957 0.30 -45.26 12.89
N ALA A 958 -0.64 -44.60 13.55
CA ALA A 958 -1.04 -44.91 14.91
C ALA A 958 -2.12 -46.00 14.92
N THR A 959 -2.04 -46.91 15.88
CA THR A 959 -3.11 -47.88 16.14
C THR A 959 -4.16 -47.22 17.05
N ALA A 960 -5.34 -46.96 16.50
CA ALA A 960 -6.47 -46.38 17.23
C ALA A 960 -7.39 -47.48 17.78
N THR A 961 -7.75 -47.39 19.07
CA THR A 961 -8.67 -48.33 19.72
C THR A 961 -9.72 -47.60 20.55
N SER A 962 -10.92 -48.17 20.63
CA SER A 962 -12.03 -47.70 21.46
C SER A 962 -12.93 -48.86 21.84
N THR A 963 -13.60 -48.78 22.99
CA THR A 963 -14.59 -49.75 23.46
C THR A 963 -16.03 -49.24 23.37
N ASP A 964 -16.22 -47.92 23.28
CA ASP A 964 -17.54 -47.25 23.27
C ASP A 964 -17.77 -46.40 22.00
N GLY A 965 -16.77 -46.32 21.11
CA GLY A 965 -16.78 -45.47 19.91
C GLY A 965 -16.68 -43.97 20.22
N ILE A 966 -16.65 -43.57 21.50
CA ILE A 966 -16.64 -42.18 21.96
C ILE A 966 -15.24 -41.79 22.46
N ARG A 967 -14.62 -42.66 23.26
CA ARG A 967 -13.27 -42.48 23.81
C ARG A 967 -12.30 -43.34 23.02
N TRP A 968 -11.40 -42.69 22.31
CA TRP A 968 -10.38 -43.36 21.51
C TRP A 968 -8.99 -43.06 22.05
N THR A 969 -8.11 -44.05 21.96
CA THR A 969 -6.68 -43.89 22.18
C THR A 969 -5.95 -44.31 20.91
N ALA A 970 -5.16 -43.42 20.32
CA ALA A 970 -4.32 -43.71 19.16
C ALA A 970 -2.84 -43.67 19.54
N ARG A 971 -2.11 -44.77 19.29
CA ARG A 971 -0.70 -44.92 19.69
C ARG A 971 0.22 -45.17 18.51
N ALA A 972 1.31 -44.41 18.43
CA ALA A 972 2.37 -44.61 17.43
C ALA A 972 3.73 -44.64 18.13
N VAL A 973 4.57 -45.60 17.75
CA VAL A 973 5.98 -45.62 18.13
C VAL A 973 6.73 -44.73 17.15
N LEU A 974 7.51 -43.77 17.66
CA LEU A 974 8.28 -42.87 16.80
C LEU A 974 9.38 -43.63 16.04
N PRO A 975 9.50 -43.42 14.71
CA PRO A 975 10.53 -44.08 13.90
C PRO A 975 11.96 -43.84 14.40
N SER A 976 12.89 -44.75 14.09
CA SER A 976 14.31 -44.61 14.46
C SER A 976 14.98 -43.37 13.84
N ASP A 977 14.49 -42.97 12.67
CA ASP A 977 14.95 -41.86 11.84
C ASP A 977 14.09 -40.60 12.00
N VAL A 978 13.24 -40.53 13.04
CA VAL A 978 12.39 -39.37 13.28
C VAL A 978 13.22 -38.09 13.36
N GLU A 979 12.70 -36.99 12.83
CA GLU A 979 13.36 -35.69 12.91
C GLU A 979 13.48 -35.20 14.37
N PHE A 980 14.00 -33.99 14.57
CA PHE A 980 14.22 -33.43 15.90
C PHE A 980 14.17 -31.90 15.84
N GLY A 981 14.04 -31.26 17.01
CA GLY A 981 14.16 -29.80 17.14
C GLY A 981 12.90 -28.99 16.83
N ARG A 982 11.72 -29.62 16.84
CA ARG A 982 10.40 -29.01 16.67
C ARG A 982 9.36 -29.76 17.50
N ASP A 983 8.12 -29.29 17.57
CA ASP A 983 7.04 -30.06 18.21
C ASP A 983 6.67 -31.30 17.37
N VAL A 984 6.21 -32.35 18.06
CA VAL A 984 5.61 -33.55 17.46
C VAL A 984 4.39 -33.12 16.65
N GLN A 985 4.38 -33.55 15.40
CA GLN A 985 3.33 -33.35 14.42
C GLN A 985 2.52 -34.62 14.29
N PHE A 986 1.21 -34.44 14.25
CA PHE A 986 0.28 -35.52 13.96
C PHE A 986 -0.86 -35.03 13.06
N THR A 987 -1.57 -35.99 12.50
CA THR A 987 -2.89 -35.81 11.92
C THR A 987 -3.86 -36.82 12.48
N LEU A 988 -5.12 -36.42 12.59
CA LEU A 988 -6.23 -37.26 13.00
C LEU A 988 -7.41 -37.00 12.08
N ASP A 989 -7.75 -38.01 11.30
CA ASP A 989 -8.95 -38.10 10.47
C ASP A 989 -9.94 -39.07 11.11
N TYR A 990 -11.24 -38.83 10.94
CA TYR A 990 -12.28 -39.69 11.50
C TYR A 990 -13.55 -39.70 10.65
N LYS A 991 -14.42 -40.68 10.88
CA LYS A 991 -15.79 -40.71 10.34
C LYS A 991 -16.81 -40.94 11.46
N THR A 992 -17.95 -40.29 11.35
CA THR A 992 -19.11 -40.58 12.21
C THR A 992 -19.73 -41.93 11.84
N VAL A 993 -20.60 -42.48 12.68
CA VAL A 993 -21.37 -43.70 12.34
C VAL A 993 -22.31 -43.46 11.14
N SER A 994 -22.76 -42.23 10.92
CA SER A 994 -23.52 -41.83 9.71
C SER A 994 -22.68 -41.75 8.44
N GLY A 995 -21.36 -42.02 8.51
CA GLY A 995 -20.46 -41.99 7.36
C GLY A 995 -19.95 -40.59 6.99
N LYS A 996 -20.27 -39.54 7.77
CA LYS A 996 -19.79 -38.18 7.51
C LYS A 996 -18.33 -38.06 7.92
N SER A 997 -17.48 -37.62 6.99
CA SER A 997 -16.06 -37.36 7.27
C SER A 997 -15.89 -36.19 8.24
N GLY A 998 -15.04 -36.40 9.23
CA GLY A 998 -14.61 -35.41 10.21
C GLY A 998 -13.65 -34.38 9.66
N THR A 999 -13.54 -33.24 10.35
CA THR A 999 -12.44 -32.31 10.10
C THR A 999 -11.11 -32.95 10.50
N THR A 1000 -10.12 -32.94 9.60
CA THR A 1000 -8.74 -33.30 9.96
C THR A 1000 -8.24 -32.40 11.08
N LEU A 1001 -7.75 -33.00 12.16
CA LEU A 1001 -7.14 -32.32 13.31
C LEU A 1001 -5.62 -32.51 13.25
N THR A 1002 -4.88 -31.45 13.58
CA THR A 1002 -3.40 -31.47 13.58
C THR A 1002 -2.81 -30.73 14.79
N SER A 1003 -3.66 -30.46 15.76
CA SER A 1003 -3.36 -29.75 17.01
C SER A 1003 -4.30 -30.28 18.08
N THR A 1004 -3.84 -30.30 19.31
CA THR A 1004 -4.62 -30.70 20.48
C THR A 1004 -5.64 -29.61 20.84
N THR A 1005 -6.70 -29.99 21.54
CA THR A 1005 -7.73 -29.03 22.02
C THR A 1005 -7.37 -28.44 23.38
N ASP A 1006 -6.52 -29.13 24.15
CA ASP A 1006 -6.07 -28.70 25.49
C ASP A 1006 -4.73 -27.93 25.47
N GLY A 1007 -4.10 -27.83 24.29
CA GLY A 1007 -2.80 -27.16 24.11
C GLY A 1007 -1.58 -28.01 24.49
N SER A 1008 -1.76 -29.29 24.81
CA SER A 1008 -0.66 -30.22 25.05
C SER A 1008 0.22 -30.37 23.79
N ARG A 1009 1.55 -30.43 23.99
CA ARG A 1009 2.57 -30.55 22.94
C ARG A 1009 3.76 -31.34 23.46
N LEU A 1010 4.49 -32.00 22.57
CA LEU A 1010 5.72 -32.74 22.88
C LEU A 1010 6.84 -32.22 21.99
N ALA A 1011 8.01 -31.93 22.57
CA ALA A 1011 9.20 -31.65 21.81
C ALA A 1011 9.72 -32.94 21.16
N LEU A 1012 9.94 -32.92 19.85
CA LEU A 1012 10.47 -34.05 19.10
C LEU A 1012 11.99 -34.08 19.18
N TRP A 1013 12.55 -35.25 19.51
CA TRP A 1013 13.97 -35.49 19.66
C TRP A 1013 14.42 -36.76 18.93
N ASN A 1014 15.74 -36.89 18.69
CA ASN A 1014 16.34 -38.12 18.18
C ASN A 1014 17.59 -38.46 19.00
N SER A 1015 17.69 -39.70 19.46
CA SER A 1015 18.77 -40.23 20.29
C SER A 1015 20.12 -40.28 19.57
N ALA A 1016 20.15 -40.17 18.24
CA ALA A 1016 21.36 -40.10 17.44
C ALA A 1016 22.04 -38.71 17.48
N ILE A 1017 21.38 -37.69 18.06
CA ILE A 1017 21.96 -36.37 18.25
C ILE A 1017 23.00 -36.39 19.39
N GLN A 1018 24.24 -36.09 19.03
CA GLN A 1018 25.37 -35.93 19.93
C GLN A 1018 25.68 -34.45 20.15
N ARG A 1019 26.18 -34.11 21.34
CA ARG A 1019 26.65 -32.76 21.62
C ARG A 1019 28.08 -32.62 21.12
N VAL A 1020 28.36 -31.53 20.41
CA VAL A 1020 29.73 -31.13 20.09
C VAL A 1020 30.38 -30.66 21.38
N PRO A 1021 31.51 -31.25 21.81
CA PRO A 1021 32.19 -30.80 23.00
C PRO A 1021 32.67 -29.36 22.81
N VAL A 1022 32.41 -28.51 23.80
CA VAL A 1022 33.03 -27.20 23.94
C VAL A 1022 33.75 -27.23 25.28
N VAL A 1023 35.04 -26.93 25.28
CA VAL A 1023 35.84 -26.89 26.51
C VAL A 1023 36.21 -25.44 26.85
N GLN A 1024 36.35 -25.17 28.15
CA GLN A 1024 36.55 -23.81 28.67
C GLN A 1024 37.76 -23.09 28.06
N GLY A 1025 38.83 -23.81 27.77
CA GLY A 1025 40.03 -23.28 27.13
C GLY A 1025 39.81 -22.66 25.75
N TRP A 1026 38.73 -23.03 25.05
CA TRP A 1026 38.42 -22.55 23.70
C TRP A 1026 37.58 -21.27 23.69
N VAL A 1027 36.96 -20.94 24.82
CA VAL A 1027 35.92 -19.92 24.88
C VAL A 1027 36.51 -18.59 25.34
N ASN A 1028 36.14 -17.50 24.66
CA ASN A 1028 36.47 -16.16 25.11
C ASN A 1028 35.37 -15.16 24.73
N ALA A 1029 35.01 -14.27 25.64
CA ALA A 1029 34.12 -13.15 25.34
C ALA A 1029 34.89 -11.90 24.87
N SER A 1030 34.19 -10.99 24.21
CA SER A 1030 34.67 -9.66 23.82
C SER A 1030 35.05 -8.78 25.03
N THR A 1031 34.43 -9.01 26.19
CA THR A 1031 34.64 -8.25 27.41
C THR A 1031 34.46 -9.14 28.65
N TRP A 1032 34.96 -8.69 29.81
CA TRP A 1032 34.61 -9.24 31.12
C TRP A 1032 33.10 -9.09 31.41
N ALA A 1033 32.61 -9.78 32.45
CA ALA A 1033 31.20 -9.71 32.83
C ALA A 1033 30.86 -8.35 33.46
N TRP A 1034 29.70 -7.77 33.11
CA TRP A 1034 29.14 -6.62 33.82
C TRP A 1034 29.03 -6.93 35.33
N PRO A 1035 29.39 -6.00 36.24
CA PRO A 1035 29.66 -4.57 36.02
C PRO A 1035 31.13 -4.21 35.70
N GLY A 1036 32.03 -5.19 35.50
CA GLY A 1036 33.46 -4.87 35.43
C GLY A 1036 34.43 -5.92 35.92
N THR A 1037 33.96 -7.13 36.26
CA THR A 1037 34.70 -8.05 37.13
C THR A 1037 34.97 -9.39 36.47
N GLY A 1038 36.08 -10.05 36.87
CA GLY A 1038 36.47 -11.37 36.36
C GLY A 1038 37.20 -11.32 35.03
N THR A 1039 37.29 -12.45 34.33
CA THR A 1039 37.94 -12.55 33.01
C THR A 1039 36.92 -12.69 31.87
N SER A 1040 37.32 -12.31 30.66
CA SER A 1040 36.51 -12.51 29.45
C SER A 1040 36.26 -13.98 29.14
N GLN A 1041 37.20 -14.87 29.47
CA GLN A 1041 37.03 -16.32 29.36
C GLN A 1041 35.97 -16.85 30.33
N GLN A 1042 35.98 -16.40 31.59
CA GLN A 1042 34.93 -16.75 32.56
C GLN A 1042 33.56 -16.25 32.12
N ASN A 1043 33.47 -15.03 31.58
CA ASN A 1043 32.21 -14.49 31.06
C ASN A 1043 31.68 -15.32 29.89
N GLY A 1044 32.53 -15.63 28.90
CA GLY A 1044 32.13 -16.45 27.76
C GLY A 1044 31.77 -17.89 28.14
N TRP A 1045 32.45 -18.48 29.12
CA TRP A 1045 32.21 -19.86 29.57
C TRP A 1045 30.81 -20.06 30.18
N ARG A 1046 30.21 -19.02 30.77
CA ARG A 1046 28.83 -19.05 31.30
C ARG A 1046 27.76 -19.40 30.27
N MET A 1047 28.08 -19.36 28.97
CA MET A 1047 27.18 -19.77 27.90
C MET A 1047 27.31 -21.26 27.55
N PHE A 1048 28.27 -21.98 28.14
CA PHE A 1048 28.61 -23.36 27.80
C PHE A 1048 28.87 -24.23 29.03
N ASP A 1049 28.61 -23.71 30.25
CA ASP A 1049 28.95 -24.38 31.51
C ASP A 1049 27.86 -25.37 31.98
N ARG A 1050 26.77 -25.45 31.23
CA ARG A 1050 25.59 -26.29 31.48
C ARG A 1050 24.81 -25.87 32.72
N ASP A 1051 24.93 -24.61 33.12
CA ASP A 1051 24.18 -24.04 34.21
C ASP A 1051 23.28 -22.91 33.72
N ILE A 1052 22.00 -23.23 33.52
CA ILE A 1052 20.97 -22.25 33.10
C ILE A 1052 20.76 -21.11 34.12
N ALA A 1053 21.34 -21.20 35.32
CA ALA A 1053 21.33 -20.12 36.30
C ALA A 1053 22.43 -19.07 36.04
N THR A 1054 23.45 -19.40 35.24
CA THR A 1054 24.48 -18.44 34.79
C THR A 1054 24.19 -17.94 33.39
N ALA A 1055 24.78 -16.80 33.02
CA ALA A 1055 24.66 -16.25 31.67
C ALA A 1055 25.83 -15.32 31.35
N THR A 1056 26.17 -15.24 30.07
CA THR A 1056 27.05 -14.20 29.55
C THR A 1056 26.39 -12.83 29.76
N ASP A 1057 27.17 -11.82 30.14
CA ASP A 1057 26.72 -10.42 30.22
C ASP A 1057 27.88 -9.49 29.89
N THR A 1058 28.08 -9.23 28.60
CA THR A 1058 29.18 -8.36 28.15
C THR A 1058 28.94 -6.90 28.57
N THR A 1059 30.02 -6.16 28.82
CA THR A 1059 29.93 -4.72 29.17
C THR A 1059 29.69 -3.82 27.95
N SER A 1060 29.88 -4.34 26.74
CA SER A 1060 29.46 -3.71 25.49
C SER A 1060 28.06 -4.18 25.10
N SER A 1061 27.20 -3.27 24.65
CA SER A 1061 25.87 -3.65 24.14
C SER A 1061 25.95 -4.50 22.88
N ASN A 1062 27.02 -4.31 22.10
CA ASN A 1062 27.35 -5.10 20.91
C ASN A 1062 28.59 -5.93 21.20
N GLY A 1063 28.38 -7.14 21.71
CA GLY A 1063 29.43 -8.04 22.17
C GLY A 1063 29.46 -9.35 21.39
N TRP A 1064 30.49 -10.15 21.62
CA TRP A 1064 30.59 -11.50 21.09
C TRP A 1064 31.21 -12.49 22.09
N VAL A 1065 30.96 -13.78 21.87
CA VAL A 1065 31.66 -14.91 22.49
C VAL A 1065 32.19 -15.83 21.38
N THR A 1066 33.49 -16.05 21.32
CA THR A 1066 34.14 -16.97 20.38
C THR A 1066 34.39 -18.33 21.01
N VAL A 1067 34.28 -19.39 20.21
CA VAL A 1067 34.75 -20.73 20.52
C VAL A 1067 35.80 -21.11 19.47
N LYS A 1068 37.05 -21.25 19.91
CA LYS A 1068 38.21 -21.60 19.07
C LYS A 1068 38.90 -22.87 19.59
N PRO A 1069 38.57 -24.04 19.02
CA PRO A 1069 39.31 -25.26 19.28
C PRO A 1069 40.83 -25.10 19.10
N THR A 1070 41.59 -25.62 20.05
CA THR A 1070 43.06 -25.56 20.06
C THR A 1070 43.72 -26.91 19.76
N ASP A 1071 42.94 -27.98 19.69
CA ASP A 1071 43.37 -29.36 19.44
C ASP A 1071 43.21 -29.78 17.96
N GLY A 1072 42.84 -28.85 17.09
CA GLY A 1072 42.56 -29.11 15.68
C GLY A 1072 41.16 -29.65 15.40
N SER A 1073 40.32 -29.84 16.43
CA SER A 1073 38.90 -30.16 16.23
C SER A 1073 38.14 -28.99 15.61
N ARG A 1074 36.98 -29.28 15.03
CA ARG A 1074 36.12 -28.31 14.33
C ARG A 1074 34.75 -28.31 14.98
N ILE A 1075 34.09 -27.15 14.99
CA ILE A 1075 32.71 -27.03 15.48
C ILE A 1075 31.77 -27.47 14.36
N MET A 1076 31.34 -28.73 14.45
CA MET A 1076 30.42 -29.36 13.50
C MET A 1076 29.01 -29.40 14.07
N ALA A 1077 28.11 -28.54 13.61
CA ALA A 1077 26.75 -28.47 14.13
C ALA A 1077 25.72 -28.71 13.02
N ASP A 1078 24.75 -29.58 13.28
CA ASP A 1078 23.51 -29.71 12.52
C ASP A 1078 22.36 -28.94 13.18
N LEU A 1079 22.48 -28.70 14.50
CA LEU A 1079 21.61 -27.82 15.27
C LEU A 1079 22.40 -26.97 16.26
N VAL A 1080 21.76 -25.88 16.66
CA VAL A 1080 22.14 -25.14 17.85
C VAL A 1080 20.96 -25.10 18.81
N ARG A 1081 21.18 -25.48 20.06
CA ARG A 1081 20.20 -25.29 21.14
C ARG A 1081 20.61 -24.09 21.98
N VAL A 1082 19.67 -23.22 22.32
CA VAL A 1082 19.94 -22.01 23.08
C VAL A 1082 18.95 -21.89 24.23
N TYR A 1083 19.45 -21.56 25.41
CA TYR A 1083 18.64 -21.15 26.55
C TYR A 1083 18.88 -19.65 26.81
N PRO A 1084 17.85 -18.79 26.71
CA PRO A 1084 18.02 -17.37 27.00
C PRO A 1084 18.18 -17.16 28.52
N ARG A 1085 18.83 -16.07 28.93
CA ARG A 1085 18.82 -15.69 30.35
C ARG A 1085 17.38 -15.53 30.84
N SER A 1086 17.03 -16.25 31.89
CA SER A 1086 15.66 -16.35 32.39
C SER A 1086 15.02 -15.00 32.75
N THR A 1087 15.82 -14.02 33.18
CA THR A 1087 15.37 -12.67 33.56
C THR A 1087 15.28 -11.69 32.38
N HIS A 1088 15.84 -12.01 31.21
CA HIS A 1088 15.98 -11.09 30.07
C HIS A 1088 15.78 -11.80 28.73
N VAL A 1089 14.73 -12.63 28.63
CA VAL A 1089 14.48 -13.55 27.50
C VAL A 1089 14.57 -12.87 26.13
N SER A 1090 14.03 -11.66 25.98
CA SER A 1090 13.99 -10.95 24.69
C SER A 1090 15.37 -10.53 24.16
N ARG A 1091 16.40 -10.46 25.01
CA ARG A 1091 17.76 -10.06 24.63
C ARG A 1091 18.50 -11.11 23.80
N GLY A 1092 18.04 -12.36 23.78
CA GLY A 1092 18.59 -13.36 22.86
C GLY A 1092 18.12 -13.20 21.41
N ASN A 1093 16.97 -12.55 21.18
CA ASN A 1093 16.41 -12.39 19.84
C ASN A 1093 17.20 -11.35 19.04
N GLY A 1094 17.75 -11.74 17.89
CA GLY A 1094 18.58 -10.92 17.01
C GLY A 1094 20.07 -11.26 17.08
N THR A 1095 20.50 -12.06 18.07
CA THR A 1095 21.88 -12.53 18.18
C THR A 1095 22.17 -13.54 17.08
N VAL A 1096 23.30 -13.39 16.39
CA VAL A 1096 23.70 -14.23 15.26
C VAL A 1096 24.82 -15.19 15.66
N ILE A 1097 24.90 -16.33 14.99
CA ILE A 1097 26.00 -17.29 15.14
C ILE A 1097 26.71 -17.38 13.80
N GLN A 1098 28.03 -17.17 13.85
CA GLN A 1098 28.89 -17.10 12.69
C GLN A 1098 30.04 -18.08 12.79
N GLY A 1099 30.49 -18.56 11.64
CA GLY A 1099 31.62 -19.47 11.50
C GLY A 1099 32.76 -18.84 10.73
N SER A 1100 33.98 -19.29 11.01
CA SER A 1100 35.21 -18.87 10.31
C SER A 1100 36.17 -20.04 10.13
N ASN A 1101 36.84 -20.08 8.97
CA ASN A 1101 37.86 -21.06 8.61
C ASN A 1101 39.25 -20.44 8.38
N ASP A 1102 39.39 -19.12 8.49
CA ASP A 1102 40.60 -18.35 8.16
C ASP A 1102 41.19 -17.64 9.38
N GLY A 1103 40.94 -18.15 10.58
CA GLY A 1103 41.41 -17.55 11.83
C GLY A 1103 40.63 -16.31 12.28
N GLY A 1104 39.48 -16.02 11.64
CA GLY A 1104 38.55 -14.97 12.09
C GLY A 1104 38.65 -13.69 11.26
N VAL A 1105 39.30 -13.79 10.10
CA VAL A 1105 39.41 -12.70 9.11
C VAL A 1105 38.07 -12.52 8.41
N THR A 1106 37.41 -13.61 8.03
CA THR A 1106 36.03 -13.61 7.50
C THR A 1106 35.10 -14.42 8.39
N TRP A 1107 33.85 -13.94 8.51
CA TRP A 1107 32.80 -14.56 9.30
C TRP A 1107 31.54 -14.73 8.46
N GLN A 1108 31.01 -15.95 8.42
CA GLN A 1108 29.76 -16.26 7.73
C GLN A 1108 28.66 -16.54 8.75
N THR A 1109 27.57 -15.78 8.69
CA THR A 1109 26.37 -16.07 9.49
C THR A 1109 25.71 -17.35 8.98
N PHE A 1110 25.59 -18.35 9.84
CA PHE A 1110 24.86 -19.58 9.55
C PHE A 1110 23.58 -19.71 10.37
N MET A 1111 23.37 -18.84 11.37
CA MET A 1111 22.16 -18.83 12.18
C MET A 1111 21.87 -17.44 12.77
N THR A 1112 20.59 -17.08 12.87
CA THR A 1112 20.11 -15.92 13.65
C THR A 1112 19.07 -16.40 14.65
N ILE A 1113 19.24 -16.05 15.92
CA ILE A 1113 18.32 -16.40 17.00
C ILE A 1113 17.08 -15.52 16.89
N SER A 1114 15.90 -16.14 16.89
CA SER A 1114 14.62 -15.44 16.91
C SER A 1114 13.53 -16.29 17.57
N GLY A 1115 12.40 -15.69 17.96
CA GLY A 1115 11.23 -16.41 18.49
C GLY A 1115 11.27 -16.77 19.97
N MET A 1116 12.28 -16.32 20.73
CA MET A 1116 12.34 -16.53 22.18
C MET A 1116 11.27 -15.70 22.91
N THR A 1117 10.43 -16.37 23.70
CA THR A 1117 9.25 -15.80 24.37
C THR A 1117 9.12 -16.22 25.84
N GLY A 1118 9.89 -17.21 26.30
CA GLY A 1118 9.99 -17.61 27.71
C GLY A 1118 11.35 -18.26 28.03
N ALA A 1119 11.57 -18.58 29.31
CA ALA A 1119 12.79 -19.25 29.77
C ALA A 1119 12.71 -20.78 29.55
N ASN A 1120 12.96 -21.22 28.32
CA ASN A 1120 12.96 -22.62 27.92
C ASN A 1120 14.12 -22.88 26.94
N TRP A 1121 14.40 -24.14 26.64
CA TRP A 1121 15.30 -24.50 25.54
C TRP A 1121 14.65 -24.23 24.18
N TYR A 1122 15.39 -23.56 23.30
CA TYR A 1122 15.03 -23.34 21.91
C TYR A 1122 16.03 -24.09 21.03
N THR A 1123 15.53 -24.90 20.10
CA THR A 1123 16.36 -25.68 19.18
C THR A 1123 16.23 -25.12 17.78
N PHE A 1124 17.35 -24.85 17.12
CA PHE A 1124 17.42 -24.30 15.78
C PHE A 1124 18.13 -25.29 14.87
N SER A 1125 17.41 -25.84 13.91
CA SER A 1125 17.99 -26.69 12.86
C SER A 1125 18.72 -25.82 11.85
N LEU A 1126 19.94 -26.21 11.49
CA LEU A 1126 20.70 -25.51 10.47
C LEU A 1126 20.31 -26.03 9.06
N PRO A 1127 20.24 -25.16 8.04
CA PRO A 1127 19.88 -25.55 6.68
C PRO A 1127 20.95 -26.41 6.01
N GLN A 1128 22.20 -26.23 6.43
CA GLN A 1128 23.34 -27.07 6.09
C GLN A 1128 24.17 -27.28 7.35
N ARG A 1129 24.94 -28.37 7.41
CA ARG A 1129 25.87 -28.61 8.51
C ARG A 1129 26.86 -27.45 8.60
N ALA A 1130 26.87 -26.76 9.74
CA ALA A 1130 27.95 -25.84 10.05
C ALA A 1130 29.20 -26.66 10.34
N ASP A 1131 30.28 -26.35 9.64
CA ASP A 1131 31.58 -26.98 9.84
C ASP A 1131 32.65 -25.89 9.78
N TYR A 1132 33.09 -25.43 10.94
CA TYR A 1132 34.01 -24.31 11.06
C TYR A 1132 35.15 -24.58 12.03
N ALA A 1133 36.34 -24.07 11.69
CA ALA A 1133 37.52 -24.12 12.57
C ALA A 1133 37.32 -23.31 13.86
N GLN A 1134 36.46 -22.28 13.83
CA GLN A 1134 36.01 -21.55 15.00
C GLN A 1134 34.64 -20.90 14.74
N VAL A 1135 33.90 -20.63 15.81
CA VAL A 1135 32.59 -19.96 15.73
C VAL A 1135 32.53 -18.78 16.69
N ARG A 1136 31.61 -17.85 16.44
CA ARG A 1136 31.26 -16.80 17.40
C ARG A 1136 29.76 -16.62 17.50
N VAL A 1137 29.29 -16.38 18.71
CA VAL A 1137 27.97 -15.83 19.01
C VAL A 1137 28.13 -14.32 19.08
N LEU A 1138 27.50 -13.60 18.16
CA LEU A 1138 27.65 -12.15 17.97
C LEU A 1138 26.30 -11.45 18.19
N ASP A 1139 26.33 -10.40 18.99
CA ASP A 1139 25.19 -9.53 19.26
C ASP A 1139 25.50 -8.12 18.76
N GLU A 1140 24.71 -7.63 17.81
CA GLU A 1140 24.82 -6.26 17.25
C GLU A 1140 23.52 -5.46 17.43
N HIS A 1141 22.56 -6.00 18.18
CA HIS A 1141 21.23 -5.39 18.36
C HIS A 1141 21.05 -4.79 19.77
N GLY A 1142 22.11 -4.76 20.58
CA GLY A 1142 22.11 -4.21 21.92
C GLY A 1142 21.69 -5.21 23.01
N GLY A 1143 21.84 -6.51 22.77
CA GLY A 1143 21.44 -7.57 23.70
C GLY A 1143 22.54 -8.00 24.69
N ASN A 1144 23.73 -7.40 24.66
CA ASN A 1144 24.89 -7.73 25.51
C ASN A 1144 25.39 -9.19 25.40
N THR A 1145 25.04 -9.91 24.32
CA THR A 1145 25.34 -11.34 24.16
C THR A 1145 24.77 -12.18 25.31
N ASN A 1146 23.57 -11.82 25.77
CA ASN A 1146 23.01 -12.27 27.04
C ASN A 1146 22.28 -13.63 26.95
N LEU A 1147 23.03 -14.70 26.73
CA LEU A 1147 22.52 -16.08 26.71
C LEU A 1147 23.01 -16.86 27.93
N ALA A 1148 22.13 -17.73 28.45
CA ALA A 1148 22.45 -18.64 29.55
C ALA A 1148 23.13 -19.90 29.03
N GLU A 1149 22.65 -20.49 27.94
CA GLU A 1149 23.31 -21.66 27.36
C GLU A 1149 23.26 -21.66 25.84
N VAL A 1150 24.30 -22.19 25.21
CA VAL A 1150 24.40 -22.53 23.79
C VAL A 1150 25.01 -23.93 23.66
N GLU A 1151 24.31 -24.83 22.99
CA GLU A 1151 24.80 -26.17 22.67
C GLU A 1151 24.87 -26.33 21.16
N PHE A 1152 26.06 -26.66 20.67
CA PHE A 1152 26.24 -27.17 19.30
C PHE A 1152 25.94 -28.66 19.31
N LEU A 1153 25.07 -29.10 18.40
CA LEU A 1153 24.60 -30.46 18.32
C LEU A 1153 24.83 -31.02 16.92
N HIS A 1154 25.27 -32.26 16.85
CA HIS A 1154 25.61 -32.99 15.63
C HIS A 1154 24.77 -34.27 15.55
N GLY A 1155 24.16 -34.52 14.40
CA GLY A 1155 23.41 -35.73 14.11
C GLY A 1155 24.04 -36.56 12.99
N PRO A 1156 23.53 -37.79 12.75
CA PRO A 1156 23.90 -38.56 11.56
C PRO A 1156 23.65 -37.73 10.28
N PRO A 1157 24.34 -38.04 9.16
CA PRO A 1157 24.13 -37.36 7.89
C PRO A 1157 22.64 -37.35 7.54
N ARG A 1158 22.08 -36.17 7.26
CA ARG A 1158 20.72 -36.10 6.69
C ARG A 1158 20.79 -36.70 5.28
N PRO A 1159 19.89 -37.62 4.90
CA PRO A 1159 19.85 -38.16 3.55
C PRO A 1159 19.60 -37.09 2.49
#